data_AF-A0A7Y9XAM7-F1
#
_entry.id   AF-A0A7Y9XAM7-F1
#
_cell.length_a   1.000
_cell.length_b   1.000
_cell.length_c   1.000
_cell.angle_alpha   90.00
_cell.angle_beta   90.00
_cell.angle_gamma   90.00
#
_symmetry.space_group_name_H-M   'P 1'
#
loop_
_entity.id
_entity.type
_entity.pdbx_description
1 polymer ?
#
loop_
_entity_poly.entity_id
_entity_poly.type
_entity_poly.pdbx_seq_one_letter_code
_entity_poly.pdbx_strand_id
1 'polypeptide(L)'
;MIFAPPSSVDQVTLLADWTRLNRPDDLPLAEEALRRMHDELPGASHEAVRFLHSMGYRAEELPPELRPWFWDSVTQALALRGGAKCMWAAPRAHASARGAEADHGLPVDPEHHASHTLFAARHGALPAKEMRAFQEWLTDTLPPERAYPALLGLVTARAAGGGAPAAGTHSLLARSAEAAGVGEEEQSRALAEVLAASRGTAVPPALFKGAAKVFAGNPPPEEYLAAFWELFPPGHWAKNDGGPWLRMLDASRAADAVVRGDLTPEGGVSGWLQRFSRLHKFAGSGQGIAAQRMPTELYGLLPRLAPRLRAENRPIDTWSSETNHVGIDAALLAACLAEDVPVRIPPRGMPFSFLEGPHLRHLFAHPVLGPRAELQVSRYHHDPQRVVRNAIGLFPDVPEVVPLVRSRAGRLMAEIGGAGLPRAADGLRTLDSLLDRAAITALEGVEEDLAAVDPVGPLLRALRCGLPEELGWPAFDAAVAELGGPEAVLRVCPSWPVLTLVGRDRAIAVDHTGRVDELGLPVEGETPVVRYLDGRFLVASQGGGPRSAHWSDRPGEAFVPDRDWDWATVSWAEESSTFSMSEWTGYRILPDPPRCRNSGQMTDGTTVWFSEEHPNIRGWHAWTGDGLEEARSLPDFFSGGPGKGLRWEHGLLSLVRLPEGVDSPLGHADGLSGFRVAIATDRPGHYSDDYVIEGADGRRTRHHRLIVMGDPCAILRFPGTDVDLVVTGGREGTRREELCCYSADDDTLQWEVLTAPAPLREWSKGGLPFYPPVGFWHFLELRDPASSRVLREADAGQARALLDAHLADGDEGVLRTLDEHLPGVGHGPTREGVVRRVAETVGLLRRREALVERVRADRAAPQSP
;
A
#
# COMPACT_ATOMS: atom_id res chain seq x y z
N MET A 1 19.76 30.34 48.69
CA MET A 1 19.43 29.24 49.63
C MET A 1 19.17 27.99 48.81
N ILE A 2 19.93 26.91 48.99
CA ILE A 2 19.86 25.75 48.07
C ILE A 2 19.09 24.61 48.72
N PHE A 3 17.89 24.32 48.19
CA PHE A 3 17.15 23.09 48.50
C PHE A 3 17.59 21.98 47.54
N ALA A 4 17.80 20.78 48.07
CA ALA A 4 18.17 19.63 47.25
C ALA A 4 16.99 19.25 46.34
N PRO A 5 17.22 19.00 45.03
CA PRO A 5 16.16 18.57 44.14
C PRO A 5 15.67 17.16 44.55
N PRO A 6 14.35 16.90 44.53
CA PRO A 6 13.78 15.61 44.88
C PRO A 6 14.13 14.53 43.85
N SER A 7 14.33 13.29 44.31
CA SER A 7 14.59 12.13 43.44
C SER A 7 13.34 11.27 43.17
N SER A 8 12.27 11.48 43.93
CA SER A 8 10.97 10.82 43.76
C SER A 8 9.83 11.76 44.15
N VAL A 9 8.62 11.45 43.69
CA VAL A 9 7.43 12.28 43.98
C VAL A 9 7.21 12.47 45.48
N ASP A 10 7.38 11.42 46.29
CA ASP A 10 7.15 11.48 47.74
C ASP A 10 8.16 12.38 48.48
N GLN A 11 9.25 12.79 47.82
CA GLN A 11 10.26 13.69 48.36
C GLN A 11 10.02 15.17 47.98
N VAL A 12 8.92 15.50 47.30
CA VAL A 12 8.62 16.87 46.90
C VAL A 12 8.13 17.67 48.11
N THR A 13 9.08 18.27 48.83
CA THR A 13 8.85 19.03 50.07
C THR A 13 9.21 20.52 49.97
N LEU A 14 9.61 20.99 48.78
CA LEU A 14 10.15 22.33 48.55
C LEU A 14 9.32 23.46 49.19
N LEU A 15 8.00 23.47 49.00
CA LEU A 15 7.12 24.46 49.62
C LEU A 15 7.20 24.43 51.16
N ALA A 16 7.10 23.25 51.77
CA ALA A 16 7.14 23.11 53.23
C ALA A 16 8.53 23.46 53.79
N ASP A 17 9.61 23.09 53.12
CA ASP A 17 10.97 23.36 53.55
C ASP A 17 11.30 24.85 53.52
N TRP A 18 10.88 25.55 52.46
CA TRP A 18 11.03 27.01 52.40
C TRP A 18 10.18 27.71 53.46
N THR A 19 8.92 27.27 53.61
CA THR A 19 7.97 27.87 54.57
C THR A 19 8.47 27.71 56.01
N ARG A 20 9.00 26.54 56.36
CA ARG A 20 9.56 26.27 57.70
C ARG A 20 10.70 27.21 58.08
N LEU A 21 11.52 27.60 57.11
CA LEU A 21 12.67 28.48 57.33
C LEU A 21 12.30 29.96 57.35
N ASN A 22 11.35 30.38 56.50
CA ASN A 22 11.10 31.80 56.24
C ASN A 22 9.77 32.31 56.82
N ARG A 23 8.78 31.43 56.98
CA ARG A 23 7.39 31.76 57.39
C ARG A 23 6.76 30.62 58.21
N PRO A 24 7.31 30.25 59.38
CA PRO A 24 6.90 29.06 60.13
C PRO A 24 5.41 29.09 60.54
N ASP A 25 4.83 30.27 60.72
CA ASP A 25 3.41 30.41 61.05
C ASP A 25 2.47 29.95 59.91
N ASP A 26 2.93 29.99 58.66
CA ASP A 26 2.18 29.54 57.49
C ASP A 26 2.45 28.06 57.13
N LEU A 27 3.28 27.36 57.92
CA LEU A 27 3.68 25.97 57.64
C LEU A 27 2.49 24.99 57.55
N PRO A 28 1.47 25.03 58.44
CA PRO A 28 0.32 24.13 58.32
C PRO A 28 -0.45 24.31 57.00
N LEU A 29 -0.50 25.54 56.48
CA LEU A 29 -1.16 25.84 55.22
C LEU A 29 -0.35 25.28 54.02
N ALA A 30 0.97 25.46 54.05
CA ALA A 30 1.90 24.89 53.08
C ALA A 30 1.85 23.34 53.04
N GLU A 31 1.81 22.70 54.21
CA GLU A 31 1.72 21.23 54.32
C GLU A 31 0.38 20.70 53.79
N GLU A 32 -0.73 21.36 54.09
CA GLU A 32 -2.04 21.00 53.52
C GLU A 32 -2.07 21.15 52.00
N ALA A 33 -1.51 22.23 51.45
CA ALA A 33 -1.43 22.44 50.00
C ALA A 33 -0.59 21.34 49.30
N LEU A 34 0.56 20.95 49.88
CA LEU A 34 1.36 19.84 49.36
C LEU A 34 0.65 18.50 49.48
N ARG A 35 0.01 18.20 50.62
CA ARG A 35 -0.73 16.94 50.83
C ARG A 35 -1.82 16.79 49.77
N ARG A 36 -2.60 17.85 49.57
CA ARG A 36 -3.64 17.94 48.57
C ARG A 36 -3.09 17.75 47.15
N MET A 37 -1.93 18.33 46.84
CA MET A 37 -1.28 18.18 45.53
C MET A 37 -0.90 16.73 45.26
N HIS A 38 -0.32 16.04 46.26
CA HIS A 38 0.00 14.61 46.18
C HIS A 38 -1.26 13.74 45.99
N ASP A 39 -2.35 14.02 46.71
CA ASP A 39 -3.62 13.28 46.59
C ASP A 39 -4.20 13.32 45.16
N GLU A 40 -4.08 14.47 44.48
CA GLU A 40 -4.64 14.66 43.13
C GLU A 40 -3.69 14.32 41.99
N LEU A 41 -2.38 14.28 42.25
CA LEU A 41 -1.34 14.01 41.25
C LEU A 41 -1.58 12.71 40.43
N PRO A 42 -2.07 11.58 41.00
CA PRO A 42 -2.41 10.41 40.21
C PRO A 42 -3.41 10.67 39.07
N GLY A 43 -4.30 11.65 39.25
CA GLY A 43 -5.28 12.06 38.23
C GLY A 43 -4.66 12.82 37.05
N ALA A 44 -3.48 13.43 37.22
CA ALA A 44 -2.83 14.24 36.18
C ALA A 44 -2.48 13.44 34.92
N SER A 45 -2.21 12.14 35.05
CA SER A 45 -1.93 11.25 33.92
C SER A 45 -3.12 11.11 32.96
N HIS A 46 -4.35 11.33 33.43
CA HIS A 46 -5.58 11.25 32.64
C HIS A 46 -6.18 12.63 32.37
N GLU A 47 -6.10 13.57 33.32
CA GLU A 47 -6.81 14.86 33.28
C GLU A 47 -5.91 16.03 33.68
N ALA A 48 -4.79 16.21 32.97
CA ALA A 48 -3.79 17.25 33.26
C ALA A 48 -4.33 18.69 33.28
N VAL A 49 -5.30 19.02 32.43
CA VAL A 49 -5.95 20.35 32.42
C VAL A 49 -6.70 20.59 33.73
N ARG A 50 -7.53 19.63 34.14
CA ARG A 50 -8.28 19.70 35.40
C ARG A 50 -7.35 19.78 36.60
N PHE A 51 -6.27 19.00 36.59
CA PHE A 51 -5.25 19.05 37.63
C PHE A 51 -4.63 20.45 37.76
N LEU A 52 -4.18 21.06 36.66
CA LEU A 52 -3.62 22.42 36.68
C LEU A 52 -4.63 23.47 37.18
N HIS A 53 -5.88 23.34 36.78
CA HIS A 53 -6.95 24.23 37.24
C HIS A 53 -7.19 24.11 38.76
N SER A 54 -7.21 22.88 39.29
CA SER A 54 -7.28 22.61 40.73
C SER A 54 -6.09 23.18 41.49
N MET A 55 -4.86 23.02 40.97
CA MET A 55 -3.68 23.63 41.56
C MET A 55 -3.76 25.17 41.52
N GLY A 56 -4.38 25.75 40.48
CA GLY A 56 -4.67 27.18 40.39
C GLY A 56 -5.44 27.70 41.59
N TYR A 57 -6.59 27.08 41.90
CA TYR A 57 -7.39 27.47 43.06
C TYR A 57 -6.62 27.36 44.38
N ARG A 58 -5.83 26.29 44.55
CA ARG A 58 -5.02 26.11 45.76
C ARG A 58 -3.90 27.13 45.88
N ALA A 59 -3.31 27.54 44.76
CA ALA A 59 -2.32 28.60 44.75
C ALA A 59 -2.94 29.94 45.16
N GLU A 60 -4.21 30.19 44.81
CA GLU A 60 -4.92 31.41 45.22
C GLU A 60 -5.23 31.46 46.71
N GLU A 61 -5.41 30.30 47.37
CA GLU A 61 -5.59 30.18 48.82
C GLU A 61 -4.30 30.47 49.62
N LEU A 62 -3.13 30.45 48.96
CA LEU A 62 -1.84 30.72 49.58
C LEU A 62 -1.50 32.23 49.57
N PRO A 63 -0.80 32.74 50.61
CA PRO A 63 -0.15 34.04 50.59
C PRO A 63 0.72 34.21 49.32
N PRO A 64 0.77 35.40 48.71
CA PRO A 64 1.52 35.63 47.48
C PRO A 64 2.96 35.11 47.51
N GLU A 65 3.65 35.23 48.66
CA GLU A 65 5.03 34.81 48.85
C GLU A 65 5.24 33.29 48.76
N LEU A 66 4.20 32.48 49.00
CA LEU A 66 4.26 31.02 48.94
C LEU A 66 3.93 30.47 47.54
N ARG A 67 3.29 31.25 46.68
CA ARG A 67 2.80 30.80 45.36
C ARG A 67 3.91 30.34 44.42
N PRO A 68 5.07 31.03 44.30
CA PRO A 68 6.16 30.54 43.47
C PRO A 68 6.68 29.17 43.92
N TRP A 69 6.86 28.99 45.23
CA TRP A 69 7.34 27.73 45.83
C TRP A 69 6.33 26.58 45.68
N PHE A 70 5.04 26.87 45.75
CA PHE A 70 3.98 25.88 45.46
C PHE A 70 4.03 25.43 44.00
N TRP A 71 4.07 26.37 43.05
CA TRP A 71 4.14 26.03 41.62
C TRP A 71 5.45 25.34 41.23
N ASP A 72 6.56 25.70 41.85
CA ASP A 72 7.83 25.01 41.69
C ASP A 72 7.75 23.56 42.24
N SER A 73 7.03 23.33 43.34
CA SER A 73 6.75 21.98 43.86
C SER A 73 5.85 21.17 42.92
N VAL A 74 4.79 21.79 42.37
CA VAL A 74 3.90 21.16 41.37
C VAL A 74 4.70 20.75 40.12
N THR A 75 5.63 21.60 39.67
CA THR A 75 6.53 21.30 38.55
C THR A 75 7.38 20.06 38.84
N GLN A 76 7.97 19.98 40.04
CA GLN A 76 8.76 18.82 40.48
C GLN A 76 7.94 17.52 40.47
N ALA A 77 6.74 17.56 41.04
CA ALA A 77 5.84 16.42 41.10
C ALA A 77 5.42 15.92 39.71
N LEU A 78 5.04 16.82 38.80
CA LEU A 78 4.66 16.47 37.42
C LEU A 78 5.83 15.91 36.61
N ALA A 79 7.02 16.50 36.76
CA ALA A 79 8.23 16.07 36.08
C ALA A 79 8.70 14.68 36.54
N LEU A 80 8.66 14.39 37.84
CA LEU A 80 9.01 13.08 38.40
C LEU A 80 7.96 12.02 38.09
N ARG A 81 6.67 12.40 38.00
CA ARG A 81 5.59 11.48 37.63
C ARG A 81 5.72 10.97 36.20
N GLY A 82 6.18 11.84 35.27
CA GLY A 82 6.37 11.50 33.87
C GLY A 82 5.07 11.18 33.11
N GLY A 83 5.22 10.81 31.83
CA GLY A 83 4.11 10.52 30.92
C GLY A 83 3.63 11.76 30.14
N ALA A 84 3.02 11.52 28.97
CA ALA A 84 2.75 12.57 27.98
C ALA A 84 1.92 13.75 28.53
N LYS A 85 0.86 13.49 29.31
CA LYS A 85 0.01 14.55 29.89
C LYS A 85 0.70 15.33 31.02
N CYS A 86 1.47 14.65 31.87
CA CYS A 86 2.25 15.31 32.93
C CYS A 86 3.37 16.17 32.33
N MET A 87 4.06 15.67 31.31
CA MET A 87 5.09 16.40 30.57
C MET A 87 4.52 17.59 29.78
N TRP A 88 3.25 17.52 29.39
CA TRP A 88 2.52 18.68 28.88
C TRP A 88 2.21 19.71 29.97
N ALA A 89 1.90 19.29 31.20
CA ALA A 89 1.50 20.19 32.29
C ALA A 89 2.67 20.85 33.05
N ALA A 90 3.77 20.12 33.29
CA ALA A 90 4.91 20.60 34.07
C ALA A 90 5.46 21.96 33.60
N PRO A 91 5.62 22.22 32.29
CA PRO A 91 6.10 23.51 31.81
C PRO A 91 5.15 24.69 32.11
N ARG A 92 3.84 24.42 32.23
CA ARG A 92 2.83 25.44 32.57
C ARG A 92 2.85 25.77 34.07
N ALA A 93 3.09 24.76 34.91
CA ALA A 93 3.31 24.96 36.34
C ALA A 93 4.56 25.82 36.58
N HIS A 94 5.66 25.54 35.87
CA HIS A 94 6.88 26.33 35.95
C HIS A 94 6.64 27.79 35.55
N ALA A 95 5.94 28.03 34.43
CA ALA A 95 5.57 29.38 34.01
C ALA A 95 4.67 30.10 35.04
N SER A 96 3.83 29.36 35.77
CA SER A 96 2.96 29.92 36.82
C SER A 96 3.76 30.36 38.05
N ALA A 97 4.87 29.68 38.38
CA ALA A 97 5.78 30.13 39.44
C ALA A 97 6.41 31.48 39.09
N ARG A 98 6.92 31.61 37.86
CA ARG A 98 7.53 32.84 37.34
C ARG A 98 6.52 33.98 37.18
N GLY A 99 5.29 33.65 36.76
CA GLY A 99 4.17 34.59 36.72
C GLY A 99 3.84 35.14 38.11
N ALA A 100 3.79 34.28 39.13
CA ALA A 100 3.54 34.72 40.51
C ALA A 100 4.66 35.65 41.05
N GLU A 101 5.93 35.41 40.71
CA GLU A 101 7.02 36.32 41.07
C GLU A 101 6.85 37.70 40.42
N ALA A 102 6.52 37.73 39.12
CA ALA A 102 6.34 38.98 38.38
C ALA A 102 5.10 39.76 38.81
N ASP A 103 3.95 39.09 38.95
CA ASP A 103 2.65 39.70 39.27
C ASP A 103 2.65 40.36 40.66
N HIS A 104 3.44 39.82 41.60
CA HIS A 104 3.53 40.30 42.98
C HIS A 104 4.84 41.01 43.30
N GLY A 105 5.73 41.21 42.31
CA GLY A 105 7.02 41.90 42.49
C GLY A 105 7.94 41.24 43.53
N LEU A 106 7.92 39.91 43.61
CA LEU A 106 8.65 39.14 44.63
C LEU A 106 10.15 39.04 44.30
N PRO A 107 11.04 39.00 45.30
CA PRO A 107 12.47 38.81 45.08
C PRO A 107 12.75 37.40 44.53
N VAL A 108 13.53 37.31 43.47
CA VAL A 108 14.00 36.04 42.89
C VAL A 108 15.33 35.65 43.52
N ASP A 109 15.38 34.48 44.19
CA ASP A 109 16.65 33.89 44.66
C ASP A 109 17.41 33.32 43.45
N PRO A 110 18.58 33.87 43.08
CA PRO A 110 19.31 33.45 41.88
C PRO A 110 19.75 31.98 41.91
N GLU A 111 20.10 31.44 43.07
CA GLU A 111 20.57 30.07 43.21
C GLU A 111 19.41 29.07 43.09
N HIS A 112 18.28 29.37 43.74
CA HIS A 112 17.06 28.56 43.63
C HIS A 112 16.52 28.57 42.20
N HIS A 113 16.40 29.75 41.60
CA HIS A 113 15.91 29.91 40.24
C HIS A 113 16.77 29.12 39.24
N ALA A 114 18.11 29.18 39.37
CA ALA A 114 19.01 28.39 38.55
C ALA A 114 18.89 26.88 38.78
N SER A 115 18.82 26.44 40.05
CA SER A 115 18.68 25.03 40.41
C SER A 115 17.36 24.43 39.90
N HIS A 116 16.24 25.14 40.09
CA HIS A 116 14.91 24.66 39.67
C HIS A 116 14.75 24.64 38.16
N THR A 117 15.28 25.64 37.46
CA THR A 117 15.29 25.67 35.99
C THR A 117 16.12 24.51 35.43
N LEU A 118 17.27 24.22 36.04
CA LEU A 118 18.10 23.06 35.68
C LEU A 118 17.37 21.73 35.93
N PHE A 119 16.66 21.61 37.05
CA PHE A 119 15.80 20.47 37.33
C PHE A 119 14.73 20.30 36.23
N ALA A 120 14.00 21.37 35.89
CA ALA A 120 13.00 21.34 34.83
C ALA A 120 13.61 20.95 33.47
N ALA A 121 14.81 21.44 33.16
CA ALA A 121 15.53 21.08 31.94
C ALA A 121 15.87 19.58 31.89
N ARG A 122 16.45 19.02 32.97
CA ARG A 122 16.84 17.60 33.08
C ARG A 122 15.67 16.64 32.90
N HIS A 123 14.48 17.05 33.33
CA HIS A 123 13.27 16.26 33.20
C HIS A 123 12.46 16.58 31.93
N GLY A 124 12.96 17.42 31.01
CA GLY A 124 12.24 17.76 29.77
C GLY A 124 11.04 18.69 29.95
N ALA A 125 10.91 19.32 31.12
CA ALA A 125 9.81 20.20 31.49
C ALA A 125 10.07 21.69 31.18
N LEU A 126 11.20 22.04 30.57
CA LEU A 126 11.54 23.43 30.25
C LEU A 126 11.06 23.84 28.82
N PRO A 127 10.17 24.83 28.67
CA PRO A 127 9.81 25.38 27.35
C PRO A 127 10.97 26.06 26.63
N ALA A 128 10.87 26.18 25.30
CA ALA A 128 11.85 26.94 24.50
C ALA A 128 11.86 28.44 24.82
N LYS A 129 10.70 29.02 25.17
CA LYS A 129 10.58 30.45 25.55
C LYS A 129 11.31 30.73 26.86
N GLU A 130 11.09 29.90 27.88
CA GLU A 130 11.75 30.00 29.18
C GLU A 130 13.26 29.80 29.08
N MET A 131 13.71 28.88 28.21
CA MET A 131 15.13 28.70 27.93
C MET A 131 15.79 30.01 27.49
N ARG A 132 15.15 30.78 26.60
CA ARG A 132 15.69 32.04 26.12
C ARG A 132 15.70 33.12 27.21
N ALA A 133 14.60 33.24 27.96
CA ALA A 133 14.52 34.20 29.07
C ALA A 133 15.60 33.93 30.13
N PHE A 134 15.83 32.65 30.46
CA PHE A 134 16.85 32.27 31.43
C PHE A 134 18.29 32.49 30.91
N GLN A 135 18.53 32.31 29.61
CA GLN A 135 19.81 32.65 28.97
C GLN A 135 20.14 34.14 29.09
N GLU A 136 19.15 35.00 28.85
CA GLU A 136 19.28 36.45 28.99
C GLU A 136 19.56 36.80 30.46
N TRP A 137 18.78 36.24 31.39
CA TRP A 137 18.96 36.42 32.83
C TRP A 137 20.34 36.00 33.37
N LEU A 138 20.86 34.84 32.94
CA LEU A 138 22.20 34.38 33.34
C LEU A 138 23.29 35.38 32.95
N THR A 139 23.17 35.96 31.75
CA THR A 139 24.14 36.91 31.21
C THR A 139 24.07 38.25 31.95
N ASP A 140 22.88 38.69 32.33
CA ASP A 140 22.66 39.96 33.02
C ASP A 140 23.02 39.89 34.52
N THR A 141 22.93 38.71 35.13
CA THR A 141 23.02 38.53 36.59
C THR A 141 24.38 37.99 37.05
N LEU A 142 25.07 37.21 36.22
CA LEU A 142 26.31 36.52 36.61
C LEU A 142 27.54 37.03 35.83
N PRO A 143 28.73 37.07 36.46
CA PRO A 143 29.97 37.35 35.74
C PRO A 143 30.28 36.23 34.73
N PRO A 144 30.98 36.51 33.61
CA PRO A 144 31.16 35.57 32.51
C PRO A 144 31.70 34.19 32.91
N GLU A 145 32.61 34.13 33.89
CA GLU A 145 33.25 32.91 34.37
C GLU A 145 32.27 31.97 35.09
N ARG A 146 31.16 32.51 35.65
CA ARG A 146 30.06 31.72 36.24
C ARG A 146 28.89 31.53 35.28
N ALA A 147 28.66 32.49 34.39
CA ALA A 147 27.59 32.41 33.40
C ALA A 147 27.82 31.27 32.40
N TYR A 148 29.06 31.08 31.93
CA TYR A 148 29.39 30.03 30.96
C TYR A 148 29.09 28.60 31.46
N PRO A 149 29.61 28.15 32.62
CA PRO A 149 29.32 26.80 33.11
C PRO A 149 27.82 26.59 33.40
N ALA A 150 27.11 27.61 33.88
CA ALA A 150 25.66 27.55 34.12
C ALA A 150 24.88 27.39 32.81
N LEU A 151 25.27 28.12 31.75
CA LEU A 151 24.67 28.02 30.43
C LEU A 151 24.93 26.65 29.79
N LEU A 152 26.17 26.15 29.84
CA LEU A 152 26.51 24.81 29.36
C LEU A 152 25.68 23.74 30.08
N GLY A 153 25.68 23.76 31.42
CA GLY A 153 24.93 22.81 32.22
C GLY A 153 23.44 22.81 31.90
N LEU A 154 22.84 23.97 31.63
CA LEU A 154 21.45 24.10 31.24
C LEU A 154 21.16 23.52 29.85
N VAL A 155 21.98 23.87 28.85
CA VAL A 155 21.80 23.38 27.47
C VAL A 155 21.99 21.87 27.41
N THR A 156 23.02 21.33 28.09
CA THR A 156 23.25 19.89 28.21
C THR A 156 22.09 19.19 28.94
N ALA A 157 21.62 19.74 30.05
CA ALA A 157 20.48 19.19 30.79
C ALA A 157 19.20 19.15 29.96
N ARG A 158 18.92 20.21 29.20
CA ARG A 158 17.77 20.26 28.29
C ARG A 158 17.86 19.17 27.23
N ALA A 159 19.03 19.00 26.63
CA ALA A 159 19.28 17.96 25.64
C ALA A 159 19.06 16.55 26.25
N ALA A 160 19.67 16.28 27.40
CA ALA A 160 19.54 15.02 28.13
C ALA A 160 18.08 14.73 28.55
N GLY A 161 17.30 15.77 28.85
CA GLY A 161 15.86 15.68 29.15
C GLY A 161 14.96 15.47 27.94
N GLY A 162 15.50 15.27 26.73
CA GLY A 162 14.73 15.04 25.50
C GLY A 162 14.31 16.32 24.77
N GLY A 163 14.71 17.50 25.25
CA GLY A 163 14.44 18.78 24.62
C GLY A 163 15.37 19.02 23.43
N ALA A 164 14.81 19.28 22.25
CA ALA A 164 15.63 19.60 21.07
C ALA A 164 16.53 20.83 21.31
N PRO A 165 17.83 20.75 20.97
CA PRO A 165 18.74 21.88 21.08
C PRO A 165 18.39 22.98 20.07
N ALA A 166 18.74 24.22 20.38
CA ALA A 166 18.52 25.35 19.48
C ALA A 166 19.48 25.31 18.28
N ALA A 167 19.02 25.80 17.13
CA ALA A 167 19.84 25.87 15.91
C ALA A 167 21.16 26.65 16.11
N GLY A 168 21.13 27.71 16.93
CA GLY A 168 22.27 28.58 17.22
C GLY A 168 23.17 28.16 18.38
N THR A 169 22.97 26.98 18.98
CA THR A 169 23.69 26.56 20.20
C THR A 169 25.22 26.68 20.07
N HIS A 170 25.80 26.28 18.93
CA HIS A 170 27.24 26.39 18.67
C HIS A 170 27.76 27.84 18.84
N SER A 171 27.08 28.82 18.23
CA SER A 171 27.45 30.24 18.30
C SER A 171 27.21 30.85 19.67
N LEU A 172 26.20 30.35 20.39
CA LEU A 172 25.87 30.80 21.72
C LEU A 172 26.97 30.35 22.71
N LEU A 173 27.34 29.07 22.68
CA LEU A 173 28.40 28.54 23.53
C LEU A 173 29.75 29.20 23.23
N ALA A 174 30.09 29.40 21.94
CA ALA A 174 31.32 30.08 21.54
C ALA A 174 31.41 31.50 22.13
N ARG A 175 30.36 32.33 21.99
CA ARG A 175 30.35 33.69 22.56
C ARG A 175 30.44 33.69 24.09
N SER A 176 29.76 32.77 24.76
CA SER A 176 29.81 32.67 26.22
C SER A 176 31.17 32.20 26.71
N ALA A 177 31.81 31.29 25.98
CA ALA A 177 33.15 30.80 26.25
C ALA A 177 34.21 31.90 26.05
N GLU A 178 34.14 32.63 24.94
CA GLU A 178 35.01 33.78 24.66
C GLU A 178 34.90 34.84 25.76
N ALA A 179 33.69 35.17 26.20
CA ALA A 179 33.47 36.12 27.29
C ALA A 179 34.06 35.64 28.63
N ALA A 180 34.08 34.32 28.87
CA ALA A 180 34.70 33.70 30.04
C ALA A 180 36.21 33.46 29.89
N GLY A 181 36.81 33.79 28.73
CA GLY A 181 38.23 33.59 28.45
C GLY A 181 38.65 32.12 28.28
N VAL A 182 37.72 31.20 27.99
CA VAL A 182 38.05 29.78 27.76
C VAL A 182 38.37 29.51 26.28
N GLY A 183 39.40 28.69 26.03
CA GLY A 183 39.95 28.45 24.69
C GLY A 183 39.08 27.59 23.77
N GLU A 184 39.49 27.47 22.51
CA GLU A 184 38.73 26.76 21.46
C GLU A 184 38.57 25.24 21.72
N GLU A 185 39.52 24.62 22.43
CA GLU A 185 39.42 23.21 22.86
C GLU A 185 38.23 22.98 23.80
N GLU A 186 38.02 23.88 24.76
CA GLU A 186 36.90 23.83 25.69
C GLU A 186 35.57 24.10 24.97
N GLN A 187 35.56 25.00 23.97
CA GLN A 187 34.37 25.22 23.12
C GLN A 187 33.99 23.96 22.34
N SER A 188 34.98 23.24 21.81
CA SER A 188 34.75 21.97 21.11
C SER A 188 34.22 20.90 22.05
N ARG A 189 34.84 20.73 23.23
CA ARG A 189 34.39 19.80 24.28
C ARG A 189 32.96 20.08 24.71
N ALA A 190 32.63 21.34 25.00
CA ALA A 190 31.30 21.75 25.44
C ALA A 190 30.22 21.49 24.38
N LEU A 191 30.51 21.75 23.10
CA LEU A 191 29.58 21.46 22.03
C LEU A 191 29.40 19.94 21.82
N ALA A 192 30.48 19.16 21.97
CA ALA A 192 30.44 17.70 21.91
C ALA A 192 29.59 17.11 23.04
N GLU A 193 29.72 17.65 24.26
CA GLU A 193 28.93 17.25 25.43
C GLU A 193 27.43 17.46 25.19
N VAL A 194 27.03 18.62 24.66
CA VAL A 194 25.63 18.92 24.33
C VAL A 194 25.09 17.98 23.24
N LEU A 195 25.87 17.75 22.18
CA LEU A 195 25.46 16.83 21.11
C LEU A 195 25.31 15.41 21.64
N ALA A 196 26.25 14.91 22.45
CA ALA A 196 26.16 13.59 23.05
C ALA A 196 24.93 13.44 23.96
N ALA A 197 24.57 14.49 24.71
CA ALA A 197 23.34 14.53 25.50
C ALA A 197 22.06 14.60 24.65
N SER A 198 22.16 14.92 23.35
CA SER A 198 21.00 15.12 22.45
C SER A 198 20.49 13.82 21.80
N ARG A 199 20.92 12.65 22.28
CA ARG A 199 20.45 11.34 21.79
C ARG A 199 18.92 11.25 21.86
N GLY A 200 18.28 10.81 20.77
CA GLY A 200 16.82 10.69 20.73
C GLY A 200 16.07 12.03 20.63
N THR A 201 16.76 13.13 20.29
CA THR A 201 16.14 14.45 20.08
C THR A 201 16.26 14.91 18.63
N ALA A 202 15.36 15.81 18.20
CA ALA A 202 15.37 16.36 16.86
C ALA A 202 16.42 17.48 16.69
N VAL A 203 17.69 17.10 16.55
CA VAL A 203 18.81 18.04 16.36
C VAL A 203 18.65 18.81 15.03
N PRO A 204 18.65 20.17 15.05
CA PRO A 204 18.47 20.95 13.83
C PRO A 204 19.66 20.85 12.85
N PRO A 205 19.42 20.82 11.53
CA PRO A 205 20.49 20.85 10.50
C PRO A 205 21.51 21.99 10.65
N ALA A 206 21.04 23.17 11.08
CA ALA A 206 21.89 24.32 11.31
C ALA A 206 22.90 24.09 12.45
N LEU A 207 22.52 23.33 13.48
CA LEU A 207 23.43 22.98 14.57
C LEU A 207 24.49 21.99 14.08
N PHE A 208 24.13 20.98 13.30
CA PHE A 208 25.10 20.08 12.68
C PHE A 208 26.11 20.82 11.80
N LYS A 209 25.66 21.79 10.98
CA LYS A 209 26.54 22.61 10.16
C LYS A 209 27.50 23.46 11.00
N GLY A 210 27.00 24.06 12.09
CA GLY A 210 27.82 24.81 13.03
C GLY A 210 28.86 23.94 13.73
N ALA A 211 28.46 22.77 14.21
CA ALA A 211 29.34 21.80 14.85
C ALA A 211 30.42 21.27 13.90
N ALA A 212 30.08 20.95 12.64
CA ALA A 212 31.07 20.56 11.64
C ALA A 212 32.17 21.62 11.45
N LYS A 213 31.82 22.91 11.50
CA LYS A 213 32.80 24.01 11.41
C LYS A 213 33.73 24.05 12.64
N VAL A 214 33.17 23.89 13.84
CA VAL A 214 33.94 23.88 15.09
C VAL A 214 34.90 22.69 15.13
N PHE A 215 34.40 21.48 14.84
CA PHE A 215 35.17 20.25 14.90
C PHE A 215 36.26 20.14 13.82
N ALA A 216 36.05 20.76 12.66
CA ALA A 216 37.08 20.83 11.62
C ALA A 216 38.34 21.59 12.07
N GLY A 217 38.17 22.62 12.93
CA GLY A 217 39.30 23.38 13.51
C GLY A 217 39.87 22.71 14.76
N ASN A 218 38.99 22.25 15.66
CA ASN A 218 39.34 21.66 16.95
C ASN A 218 38.56 20.35 17.15
N PRO A 219 39.15 19.18 16.84
CA PRO A 219 38.47 17.90 16.98
C PRO A 219 37.97 17.68 18.42
N PRO A 220 36.76 17.10 18.58
CA PRO A 220 36.23 16.83 19.91
C PRO A 220 36.94 15.65 20.58
N PRO A 221 36.88 15.53 21.92
CA PRO A 221 37.43 14.37 22.62
C PRO A 221 36.80 13.04 22.19
N GLU A 222 37.61 11.98 22.15
CA GLU A 222 37.22 10.67 21.60
C GLU A 222 36.02 10.02 22.31
N GLU A 223 35.85 10.32 23.61
CA GLU A 223 34.75 9.81 24.45
C GLU A 223 33.34 10.18 23.93
N TYR A 224 33.20 11.26 23.15
CA TYR A 224 31.91 11.69 22.60
C TYR A 224 31.59 11.09 21.23
N LEU A 225 32.57 10.55 20.51
CA LEU A 225 32.41 10.14 19.10
C LEU A 225 31.34 9.05 18.91
N ALA A 226 31.22 8.15 19.88
CA ALA A 226 30.19 7.10 19.89
C ALA A 226 28.77 7.69 19.85
N ALA A 227 28.52 8.73 20.64
CA ALA A 227 27.20 9.33 20.78
C ALA A 227 26.75 10.02 19.49
N PHE A 228 27.67 10.52 18.66
CA PHE A 228 27.32 11.21 17.43
C PHE A 228 26.63 10.32 16.39
N TRP A 229 26.87 9.00 16.43
CA TRP A 229 26.19 8.04 15.55
C TRP A 229 24.75 7.74 15.98
N GLU A 230 24.38 8.13 17.20
CA GLU A 230 23.10 7.78 17.83
C GLU A 230 22.11 8.96 17.87
N LEU A 231 22.38 10.06 17.14
CA LEU A 231 21.57 11.29 17.12
C LEU A 231 20.29 11.18 16.26
N PHE A 232 19.63 10.02 16.31
CA PHE A 232 18.36 9.80 15.64
C PHE A 232 17.23 10.62 16.30
N PRO A 233 16.44 11.39 15.54
CA PRO A 233 15.31 12.16 16.06
C PRO A 233 14.15 11.24 16.51
N PRO A 234 13.30 11.71 17.44
CA PRO A 234 12.07 11.02 17.80
C PRO A 234 11.01 11.26 16.71
N GLY A 235 10.42 10.18 16.18
CA GLY A 235 9.32 10.25 15.21
C GLY A 235 9.51 9.35 13.99
N HIS A 236 8.50 9.34 13.11
CA HIS A 236 8.41 8.43 11.96
C HIS A 236 9.10 8.94 10.68
N TRP A 237 9.53 10.21 10.61
CA TRP A 237 10.24 10.75 9.44
C TRP A 237 11.11 11.96 9.77
N ALA A 238 12.18 12.15 8.99
CA ALA A 238 13.06 13.30 9.14
C ALA A 238 12.51 14.57 8.45
N LYS A 239 12.93 15.73 8.96
CA LYS A 239 12.67 17.05 8.34
C LYS A 239 13.74 17.45 7.33
N ASN A 240 14.71 16.59 7.07
CA ASN A 240 15.85 16.81 6.18
C ASN A 240 16.42 15.46 5.70
N ASP A 241 17.39 15.51 4.79
CA ASP A 241 18.05 14.36 4.16
C ASP A 241 19.17 13.71 5.00
N GLY A 242 19.56 14.33 6.13
CA GLY A 242 20.64 13.84 6.99
C GLY A 242 22.04 14.27 6.54
N GLY A 243 22.21 14.96 5.40
CA GLY A 243 23.53 15.37 4.88
C GLY A 243 24.37 16.21 5.85
N PRO A 244 23.81 17.22 6.54
CA PRO A 244 24.54 18.00 7.55
C PRO A 244 25.07 17.15 8.71
N TRP A 245 24.36 16.09 9.10
CA TRP A 245 24.81 15.16 10.13
C TRP A 245 26.03 14.36 9.67
N LEU A 246 26.00 13.82 8.44
CA LEU A 246 27.14 13.10 7.86
C LEU A 246 28.41 13.97 7.77
N ARG A 247 28.26 15.24 7.38
CA ARG A 247 29.39 16.20 7.38
C ARG A 247 29.98 16.42 8.76
N MET A 248 29.13 16.46 9.78
CA MET A 248 29.58 16.61 11.17
C MET A 248 30.34 15.37 11.64
N LEU A 249 29.88 14.16 11.30
CA LEU A 249 30.58 12.90 11.60
C LEU A 249 31.97 12.83 10.95
N ASP A 250 32.10 13.31 9.71
CA ASP A 250 33.39 13.41 9.03
C ASP A 250 34.29 14.47 9.67
N ALA A 251 33.77 15.69 9.91
CA ALA A 251 34.54 16.77 10.52
C ALA A 251 35.01 16.45 11.95
N SER A 252 34.26 15.65 12.70
CA SER A 252 34.62 15.21 14.05
C SER A 252 35.55 14.00 14.07
N ARG A 253 35.93 13.43 12.92
CA ARG A 253 36.67 12.15 12.78
C ARG A 253 35.94 10.93 13.35
N ALA A 254 34.64 11.04 13.65
CA ALA A 254 33.83 9.89 14.10
C ALA A 254 33.67 8.85 12.99
N ALA A 255 33.60 9.30 11.74
CA ALA A 255 33.63 8.42 10.56
C ALA A 255 34.92 7.58 10.51
N ASP A 256 36.08 8.21 10.69
CA ASP A 256 37.37 7.52 10.62
C ASP A 256 37.54 6.49 11.74
N ALA A 257 37.03 6.77 12.95
CA ALA A 257 37.05 5.82 14.06
C ALA A 257 36.27 4.53 13.74
N VAL A 258 35.11 4.64 13.06
CA VAL A 258 34.35 3.45 12.62
C VAL A 258 35.06 2.71 11.49
N VAL A 259 35.66 3.44 10.54
CA VAL A 259 36.40 2.85 9.41
C VAL A 259 37.61 2.05 9.92
N ARG A 260 38.35 2.58 10.90
CA ARG A 260 39.48 1.86 11.53
C ARG A 260 39.04 0.70 12.43
N GLY A 261 37.79 0.69 12.87
CA GLY A 261 37.24 -0.31 13.78
C GLY A 261 37.43 0.02 15.27
N ASP A 262 37.87 1.24 15.60
CA ASP A 262 38.02 1.74 16.97
C ASP A 262 36.65 1.94 17.64
N LEU A 263 35.62 2.20 16.82
CA LEU A 263 34.24 2.45 17.23
C LEU A 263 33.28 1.58 16.41
N THR A 264 32.21 1.07 17.03
CA THR A 264 31.09 0.41 16.32
C THR A 264 29.76 0.98 16.82
N PRO A 265 28.91 1.52 15.93
CA PRO A 265 27.57 2.03 16.30
C PRO A 265 26.67 0.95 16.90
N GLU A 266 25.61 1.37 17.60
CA GLU A 266 24.65 0.41 18.17
C GLU A 266 23.94 -0.36 17.05
N GLY A 267 23.99 -1.70 17.12
CA GLY A 267 23.43 -2.58 16.08
C GLY A 267 24.33 -2.79 14.85
N GLY A 268 25.57 -2.28 14.86
CA GLY A 268 26.56 -2.41 13.79
C GLY A 268 26.44 -1.35 12.70
N VAL A 269 27.42 -1.28 11.81
CA VAL A 269 27.44 -0.35 10.67
C VAL A 269 26.29 -0.63 9.72
N SER A 270 25.94 -1.91 9.49
CA SER A 270 24.77 -2.29 8.69
C SER A 270 23.46 -1.87 9.36
N GLY A 271 23.35 -2.02 10.69
CA GLY A 271 22.18 -1.60 11.45
C GLY A 271 21.97 -0.09 11.41
N TRP A 272 23.06 0.67 11.52
CA TRP A 272 23.02 2.12 11.41
C TRP A 272 22.64 2.58 10.00
N LEU A 273 23.25 2.03 8.95
CA LEU A 273 22.95 2.39 7.55
C LEU A 273 21.48 2.09 7.22
N GLN A 274 20.97 0.95 7.69
CA GLN A 274 19.56 0.57 7.58
C GLN A 274 18.65 1.62 8.22
N ARG A 275 18.95 2.06 9.45
CA ARG A 275 18.15 3.05 10.17
C ARG A 275 18.24 4.44 9.55
N PHE A 276 19.43 4.86 9.13
CA PHE A 276 19.65 6.12 8.43
C PHE A 276 18.80 6.19 7.14
N SER A 277 18.87 5.14 6.31
CA SER A 277 18.07 5.06 5.08
C SER A 277 16.57 5.10 5.37
N ARG A 278 16.09 4.32 6.35
CA ARG A 278 14.66 4.27 6.71
C ARG A 278 14.11 5.63 7.16
N LEU A 279 14.90 6.39 7.89
CA LEU A 279 14.51 7.68 8.44
C LEU A 279 14.53 8.80 7.38
N HIS A 280 15.55 8.83 6.53
CA HIS A 280 15.82 9.94 5.61
C HIS A 280 15.29 9.72 4.19
N LYS A 281 14.74 8.56 3.85
CA LYS A 281 14.15 8.33 2.52
C LYS A 281 12.92 9.20 2.23
N PHE A 282 12.15 9.52 3.25
CA PHE A 282 10.90 10.27 3.10
C PHE A 282 10.96 11.56 3.90
N ALA A 283 10.46 12.65 3.31
CA ALA A 283 10.31 13.93 3.97
C ALA A 283 8.83 14.35 4.00
N GLY A 284 8.41 14.89 5.13
CA GLY A 284 7.11 15.53 5.26
C GLY A 284 7.10 16.90 4.57
N SER A 285 6.13 17.13 3.70
CA SER A 285 5.81 18.41 3.08
C SER A 285 4.44 18.90 3.57
N GLY A 286 4.12 20.19 3.37
CA GLY A 286 2.78 20.72 3.67
C GLY A 286 1.64 20.08 2.87
N GLN A 287 1.95 19.25 1.88
CA GLN A 287 1.01 18.55 0.99
C GLN A 287 1.01 17.01 1.22
N GLY A 288 1.78 16.50 2.18
CA GLY A 288 1.92 15.06 2.44
C GLY A 288 3.37 14.59 2.50
N ILE A 289 3.59 13.27 2.49
CA ILE A 289 4.93 12.66 2.56
C ILE A 289 5.44 12.40 1.14
N ALA A 290 6.66 12.85 0.84
CA ALA A 290 7.31 12.66 -0.46
C ALA A 290 8.63 11.90 -0.31
N ALA A 291 8.96 11.06 -1.30
CA ALA A 291 10.28 10.44 -1.39
C ALA A 291 11.34 11.52 -1.70
N GLN A 292 12.51 11.40 -1.08
CA GLN A 292 13.67 12.26 -1.33
C GLN A 292 14.94 11.42 -1.54
N ARG A 293 15.92 12.03 -2.22
CA ARG A 293 17.22 11.41 -2.49
C ARG A 293 18.03 11.27 -1.21
N MET A 294 18.84 10.21 -1.13
CA MET A 294 19.90 10.15 -0.13
C MET A 294 20.94 11.25 -0.37
N PRO A 295 21.54 11.80 0.69
CA PRO A 295 22.50 12.91 0.58
C PRO A 295 23.80 12.48 -0.10
N THR A 296 24.44 13.38 -0.85
CA THR A 296 25.70 13.10 -1.55
C THR A 296 26.82 12.63 -0.60
N GLU A 297 26.79 13.13 0.64
CA GLU A 297 27.74 12.76 1.69
C GLU A 297 27.65 11.27 2.06
N LEU A 298 26.47 10.64 1.92
CA LEU A 298 26.33 9.19 2.13
C LEU A 298 27.12 8.40 1.08
N TYR A 299 27.06 8.83 -0.19
CA TYR A 299 27.79 8.17 -1.27
C TYR A 299 29.31 8.38 -1.17
N GLY A 300 29.78 9.46 -0.54
CA GLY A 300 31.19 9.65 -0.22
C GLY A 300 31.66 8.79 0.96
N LEU A 301 30.79 8.53 1.93
CA LEU A 301 31.10 7.73 3.12
C LEU A 301 30.99 6.22 2.87
N LEU A 302 30.05 5.79 2.02
CA LEU A 302 29.75 4.37 1.78
C LEU A 302 30.98 3.54 1.37
N PRO A 303 31.85 3.96 0.41
CA PRO A 303 33.04 3.19 0.04
C PRO A 303 34.04 3.02 1.20
N ARG A 304 34.13 4.02 2.09
CA ARG A 304 34.99 3.95 3.30
C ARG A 304 34.45 2.95 4.31
N LEU A 305 33.12 2.84 4.44
CA LEU A 305 32.45 1.88 5.34
C LEU A 305 32.29 0.47 4.73
N ALA A 306 32.42 0.32 3.41
CA ALA A 306 32.19 -0.94 2.70
C ALA A 306 32.98 -2.13 3.25
N PRO A 307 34.27 -2.03 3.64
CA PRO A 307 34.99 -3.16 4.26
C PRO A 307 34.32 -3.67 5.55
N ARG A 308 33.79 -2.76 6.38
CA ARG A 308 33.08 -3.11 7.63
C ARG A 308 31.72 -3.72 7.33
N LEU A 309 30.97 -3.13 6.40
CA LEU A 309 29.66 -3.65 5.96
C LEU A 309 29.76 -5.08 5.40
N ARG A 310 30.79 -5.35 4.60
CA ARG A 310 31.08 -6.70 4.09
C ARG A 310 31.46 -7.67 5.20
N ALA A 311 32.28 -7.23 6.16
CA ALA A 311 32.68 -8.06 7.30
C ALA A 311 31.51 -8.42 8.23
N GLU A 312 30.55 -7.50 8.44
CA GLU A 312 29.34 -7.77 9.22
C GLU A 312 28.41 -8.78 8.53
N ASN A 313 28.49 -8.91 7.21
CA ASN A 313 27.69 -9.81 6.37
C ASN A 313 26.18 -9.80 6.71
N ARG A 314 25.66 -8.63 7.07
CA ARG A 314 24.26 -8.45 7.48
C ARG A 314 23.49 -7.72 6.38
N PRO A 315 22.60 -8.41 5.64
CA PRO A 315 21.86 -7.80 4.53
C PRO A 315 20.94 -6.66 4.97
N ILE A 316 21.13 -5.50 4.35
CA ILE A 316 20.25 -4.33 4.51
C ILE A 316 19.17 -4.30 3.44
N ASP A 317 18.01 -3.74 3.77
CA ASP A 317 16.95 -3.46 2.80
C ASP A 317 16.97 -1.97 2.40
N THR A 318 16.76 -1.69 1.12
CA THR A 318 16.74 -0.32 0.57
C THR A 318 15.32 0.14 0.26
N TRP A 319 14.30 -0.44 0.90
CA TRP A 319 12.89 -0.11 0.60
C TRP A 319 12.03 0.27 1.80
N SER A 320 12.30 -0.27 2.99
CA SER A 320 11.54 0.05 4.19
C SER A 320 11.74 1.50 4.62
N SER A 321 10.84 2.00 5.46
CA SER A 321 10.97 3.30 6.12
C SER A 321 10.41 3.26 7.54
N GLU A 322 10.67 4.31 8.31
CA GLU A 322 10.04 4.53 9.63
C GLU A 322 8.57 4.99 9.51
N THR A 323 8.10 5.20 8.27
CA THR A 323 6.69 5.46 7.92
C THR A 323 6.04 4.20 7.34
N ASN A 324 4.72 4.21 7.19
CA ASN A 324 4.01 3.14 6.46
C ASN A 324 4.23 3.20 4.92
N HIS A 325 5.08 4.08 4.42
CA HIS A 325 5.46 4.15 3.01
C HIS A 325 6.67 3.27 2.69
N VAL A 326 6.67 2.69 1.49
CA VAL A 326 7.78 1.87 0.97
C VAL A 326 8.11 2.29 -0.45
N GLY A 327 9.38 2.15 -0.83
CA GLY A 327 9.86 2.41 -2.19
C GLY A 327 11.35 2.14 -2.29
N ILE A 328 11.83 1.52 -3.38
CA ILE A 328 13.25 1.16 -3.52
C ILE A 328 14.04 2.43 -3.87
N ASP A 329 15.05 2.76 -3.08
CA ASP A 329 16.03 3.77 -3.50
C ASP A 329 17.04 3.10 -4.44
N ALA A 330 16.90 3.34 -5.75
CA ALA A 330 17.71 2.68 -6.76
C ALA A 330 19.15 3.17 -6.76
N ALA A 331 19.39 4.46 -6.49
CA ALA A 331 20.73 5.02 -6.41
C ALA A 331 21.50 4.45 -5.20
N LEU A 332 20.87 4.37 -4.02
CA LEU A 332 21.47 3.73 -2.84
C LEU A 332 21.68 2.23 -3.07
N LEU A 333 20.70 1.52 -3.63
CA LEU A 333 20.83 0.09 -3.95
C LEU A 333 21.99 -0.15 -4.92
N ALA A 334 22.09 0.64 -5.98
CA ALA A 334 23.16 0.55 -6.96
C ALA A 334 24.54 0.84 -6.33
N ALA A 335 24.63 1.83 -5.44
CA ALA A 335 25.87 2.14 -4.72
C ALA A 335 26.28 1.01 -3.76
N CYS A 336 25.34 0.38 -3.05
CA CYS A 336 25.62 -0.80 -2.23
C CYS A 336 26.11 -1.98 -3.07
N LEU A 337 25.49 -2.23 -4.24
CA LEU A 337 25.91 -3.27 -5.18
C LEU A 337 27.30 -3.00 -5.75
N ALA A 338 27.66 -1.73 -5.98
CA ALA A 338 28.98 -1.36 -6.48
C ALA A 338 30.11 -1.67 -5.49
N GLU A 339 29.80 -1.63 -4.19
CA GLU A 339 30.73 -1.86 -3.09
C GLU A 339 30.64 -3.29 -2.50
N ASP A 340 29.92 -4.20 -3.17
CA ASP A 340 29.63 -5.57 -2.72
C ASP A 340 29.01 -5.64 -1.31
N VAL A 341 28.24 -4.62 -0.90
CA VAL A 341 27.53 -4.59 0.38
C VAL A 341 26.32 -5.55 0.30
N PRO A 342 26.15 -6.47 1.27
CA PRO A 342 25.01 -7.37 1.28
C PRO A 342 23.69 -6.59 1.34
N VAL A 343 22.85 -6.79 0.32
CA VAL A 343 21.49 -6.23 0.24
C VAL A 343 20.46 -7.34 0.18
N ARG A 344 19.32 -7.13 0.82
CA ARG A 344 18.15 -8.00 0.61
C ARG A 344 17.58 -7.71 -0.77
N ILE A 345 17.10 -8.73 -1.46
CA ILE A 345 16.39 -8.55 -2.73
C ILE A 345 15.02 -7.92 -2.42
N PRO A 346 14.71 -6.73 -2.98
CA PRO A 346 13.39 -6.13 -2.79
C PRO A 346 12.29 -7.05 -3.30
N PRO A 347 11.12 -7.08 -2.66
CA PRO A 347 9.99 -7.86 -3.16
C PRO A 347 9.60 -7.46 -4.57
N ARG A 348 9.04 -8.41 -5.33
CA ARG A 348 8.64 -8.20 -6.73
C ARG A 348 7.62 -7.06 -6.83
N GLY A 349 7.53 -6.44 -8.01
CA GLY A 349 6.57 -5.36 -8.30
C GLY A 349 6.86 -3.99 -7.66
N MET A 350 7.65 -3.94 -6.58
CA MET A 350 7.97 -2.67 -5.92
C MET A 350 8.77 -1.74 -6.86
N PRO A 351 8.37 -0.45 -6.99
CA PRO A 351 9.00 0.48 -7.91
C PRO A 351 10.34 1.00 -7.39
N PHE A 352 11.25 1.26 -8.33
CA PHE A 352 12.51 1.96 -8.18
C PHE A 352 12.29 3.48 -8.21
N SER A 353 12.80 4.19 -7.22
CA SER A 353 12.94 5.65 -7.21
C SER A 353 14.39 6.01 -7.48
N PHE A 354 14.65 7.20 -8.05
CA PHE A 354 16.01 7.71 -8.27
C PHE A 354 16.89 6.77 -9.12
N LEU A 355 16.39 6.35 -10.28
CA LEU A 355 17.17 5.63 -11.30
C LEU A 355 18.14 6.59 -11.99
N GLU A 356 19.15 7.04 -11.25
CA GLU A 356 20.19 7.97 -11.69
C GLU A 356 21.51 7.72 -10.96
N GLY A 357 22.58 8.38 -11.41
CA GLY A 357 23.89 8.35 -10.76
C GLY A 357 24.86 7.31 -11.34
N PRO A 358 26.15 7.39 -10.94
CA PRO A 358 27.24 6.68 -11.60
C PRO A 358 27.25 5.16 -11.36
N HIS A 359 26.56 4.68 -10.32
CA HIS A 359 26.57 3.27 -9.94
C HIS A 359 25.49 2.43 -10.62
N LEU A 360 24.58 3.03 -11.40
CA LEU A 360 23.45 2.32 -12.02
C LEU A 360 23.84 1.06 -12.81
N ARG A 361 25.03 1.06 -13.44
CA ARG A 361 25.54 -0.13 -14.13
C ARG A 361 25.55 -1.39 -13.25
N HIS A 362 25.79 -1.25 -11.94
CA HIS A 362 25.79 -2.37 -10.99
C HIS A 362 24.37 -2.87 -10.70
N LEU A 363 23.36 -1.98 -10.73
CA LEU A 363 21.95 -2.38 -10.64
C LEU A 363 21.52 -3.13 -11.91
N PHE A 364 21.86 -2.61 -13.09
CA PHE A 364 21.53 -3.25 -14.37
C PHE A 364 22.30 -4.57 -14.60
N ALA A 365 23.54 -4.67 -14.12
CA ALA A 365 24.32 -5.92 -14.17
C ALA A 365 23.73 -7.03 -13.27
N HIS A 366 22.95 -6.67 -12.24
CA HIS A 366 22.46 -7.65 -11.28
C HIS A 366 21.40 -8.58 -11.90
N PRO A 367 21.55 -9.91 -11.82
CA PRO A 367 20.72 -10.88 -12.57
C PRO A 367 19.22 -10.80 -12.25
N VAL A 368 18.85 -10.48 -11.01
CA VAL A 368 17.45 -10.35 -10.59
C VAL A 368 16.91 -8.92 -10.69
N LEU A 369 17.75 -7.90 -10.48
CA LEU A 369 17.31 -6.52 -10.32
C LEU A 369 17.40 -5.75 -11.63
N GLY A 370 18.39 -6.06 -12.47
CA GLY A 370 18.57 -5.44 -13.78
C GLY A 370 17.35 -5.60 -14.69
N PRO A 371 16.83 -6.82 -14.92
CA PRO A 371 15.60 -7.00 -15.70
C PRO A 371 14.40 -6.24 -15.15
N ARG A 372 14.32 -6.05 -13.82
CA ARG A 372 13.23 -5.29 -13.20
C ARG A 372 13.39 -3.78 -13.38
N ALA A 373 14.61 -3.27 -13.23
CA ALA A 373 14.92 -1.87 -13.47
C ALA A 373 14.69 -1.50 -14.93
N GLU A 374 15.18 -2.32 -15.87
CA GLU A 374 14.92 -2.15 -17.32
C GLU A 374 13.42 -2.13 -17.60
N LEU A 375 12.66 -3.09 -17.05
CA LEU A 375 11.22 -3.19 -17.28
C LEU A 375 10.48 -1.92 -16.86
N GLN A 376 10.81 -1.39 -15.67
CA GLN A 376 10.20 -0.16 -15.16
C GLN A 376 10.56 1.03 -16.05
N VAL A 377 11.83 1.15 -16.41
CA VAL A 377 12.34 2.28 -17.19
C VAL A 377 11.60 2.40 -18.52
N SER A 378 11.56 1.30 -19.26
CA SER A 378 10.92 1.24 -20.58
C SER A 378 9.38 1.30 -20.51
N ARG A 379 8.76 1.26 -19.32
CA ARG A 379 7.29 1.39 -19.14
C ARG A 379 6.85 2.79 -18.71
N TYR A 380 7.62 3.45 -17.86
CA TYR A 380 7.14 4.59 -17.08
C TYR A 380 7.92 5.89 -17.29
N HIS A 381 9.07 5.89 -17.97
CA HIS A 381 9.79 7.14 -18.20
C HIS A 381 9.20 7.91 -19.36
N HIS A 382 8.33 8.87 -19.00
CA HIS A 382 8.08 10.05 -19.81
C HIS A 382 9.21 11.03 -19.56
N ASP A 383 10.06 11.25 -20.57
CA ASP A 383 10.93 12.44 -20.62
C ASP A 383 10.04 13.70 -20.48
N PRO A 384 10.47 14.79 -19.82
CA PRO A 384 9.78 16.09 -19.89
C PRO A 384 9.37 16.53 -21.31
N GLN A 385 9.99 16.01 -22.37
CA GLN A 385 9.59 16.19 -23.78
C GLN A 385 8.46 15.27 -24.27
N ARG A 386 7.90 14.40 -23.42
CA ARG A 386 6.86 13.39 -23.73
C ARG A 386 7.24 12.36 -24.81
N VAL A 387 8.54 12.19 -25.07
CA VAL A 387 9.03 11.14 -25.98
C VAL A 387 9.25 9.86 -25.18
N VAL A 388 8.59 8.78 -25.57
CA VAL A 388 8.82 7.44 -25.02
C VAL A 388 10.19 6.97 -25.49
N ARG A 389 11.07 6.61 -24.55
CA ARG A 389 12.38 6.01 -24.82
C ARG A 389 12.52 4.72 -24.03
N ASN A 390 13.15 3.72 -24.62
CA ASN A 390 13.55 2.54 -23.87
C ASN A 390 14.78 2.81 -22.99
N ALA A 391 15.20 1.80 -22.23
CA ALA A 391 16.35 1.91 -21.35
C ALA A 391 17.68 2.21 -22.07
N ILE A 392 17.90 1.73 -23.31
CA ILE A 392 19.13 2.04 -24.08
C ILE A 392 19.18 3.53 -24.43
N GLY A 393 18.05 4.10 -24.87
CA GLY A 393 17.95 5.53 -25.19
C GLY A 393 18.00 6.46 -23.97
N LEU A 394 17.66 5.95 -22.78
CA LEU A 394 17.70 6.69 -21.51
C LEU A 394 19.06 6.60 -20.81
N PHE A 395 19.77 5.49 -20.97
CA PHE A 395 21.06 5.22 -20.33
C PHE A 395 22.13 4.81 -21.36
N PRO A 396 22.48 5.69 -22.32
CA PRO A 396 23.44 5.36 -23.38
C PRO A 396 24.83 4.98 -22.84
N ASP A 397 25.20 5.48 -21.67
CA ASP A 397 26.49 5.20 -21.02
C ASP A 397 26.49 3.92 -20.16
N VAL A 398 25.40 3.14 -20.17
CA VAL A 398 25.26 1.90 -19.39
C VAL A 398 25.12 0.69 -20.33
N PRO A 399 26.24 0.09 -20.80
CA PRO A 399 26.21 -0.99 -21.79
C PRO A 399 25.49 -2.25 -21.30
N GLU A 400 25.37 -2.46 -19.98
CA GLU A 400 24.66 -3.58 -19.37
C GLU A 400 23.15 -3.58 -19.68
N VAL A 401 22.59 -2.45 -20.12
CA VAL A 401 21.18 -2.35 -20.51
C VAL A 401 20.90 -3.07 -21.84
N VAL A 402 21.84 -3.07 -22.79
CA VAL A 402 21.65 -3.66 -24.12
C VAL A 402 21.27 -5.16 -24.06
N PRO A 403 21.99 -6.04 -23.35
CA PRO A 403 21.60 -7.45 -23.24
C PRO A 403 20.27 -7.66 -22.51
N LEU A 404 19.88 -6.76 -21.58
CA LEU A 404 18.58 -6.84 -20.91
C LEU A 404 17.42 -6.55 -21.88
N VAL A 405 17.56 -5.48 -22.68
CA VAL A 405 16.58 -5.12 -23.70
C VAL A 405 16.52 -6.19 -24.79
N ARG A 406 17.66 -6.73 -25.24
CA ARG A 406 17.69 -7.88 -26.17
C ARG A 406 16.94 -9.09 -25.61
N SER A 407 17.22 -9.46 -24.35
CA SER A 407 16.57 -10.57 -23.67
C SER A 407 15.06 -10.35 -23.55
N ARG A 408 14.63 -9.12 -23.26
CA ARG A 408 13.20 -8.77 -23.21
C ARG A 408 12.55 -8.80 -24.60
N ALA A 409 13.20 -8.29 -25.63
CA ALA A 409 12.70 -8.36 -27.01
C ALA A 409 12.51 -9.82 -27.44
N GLY A 410 13.51 -10.69 -27.19
CA GLY A 410 13.39 -12.12 -27.47
C GLY A 410 12.24 -12.80 -26.71
N ARG A 411 12.03 -12.45 -25.43
CA ARG A 411 10.85 -12.94 -24.68
C ARG A 411 9.53 -12.47 -25.29
N LEU A 412 9.43 -11.19 -25.66
CA LEU A 412 8.23 -10.65 -26.30
C LEU A 412 7.96 -11.32 -27.66
N MET A 413 9.00 -11.58 -28.46
CA MET A 413 8.87 -12.31 -29.73
C MET A 413 8.39 -13.74 -29.50
N ALA A 414 8.94 -14.45 -28.52
CA ALA A 414 8.46 -15.78 -28.14
C ALA A 414 7.01 -15.75 -27.65
N GLU A 415 6.61 -14.73 -26.88
CA GLU A 415 5.22 -14.52 -26.46
C GLU A 415 4.29 -14.27 -27.65
N ILE A 416 4.70 -13.45 -28.62
CA ILE A 416 3.90 -13.18 -29.83
C ILE A 416 3.69 -14.47 -30.65
N GLY A 417 4.66 -15.40 -30.64
CA GLY A 417 4.58 -16.67 -31.37
C GLY A 417 3.90 -17.82 -30.63
N GLY A 418 3.64 -17.73 -29.32
CA GLY A 418 3.15 -18.89 -28.54
C GLY A 418 2.20 -18.61 -27.38
N ALA A 419 1.97 -17.35 -27.01
CA ALA A 419 1.01 -16.98 -25.97
C ALA A 419 -0.43 -16.95 -26.50
N GLY A 420 -1.41 -16.80 -25.60
CA GLY A 420 -2.80 -16.51 -25.99
C GLY A 420 -2.89 -15.21 -26.81
N LEU A 421 -3.85 -15.13 -27.72
CA LEU A 421 -3.95 -14.06 -28.73
C LEU A 421 -3.99 -12.64 -28.14
N PRO A 422 -4.74 -12.34 -27.06
CA PRO A 422 -4.66 -11.04 -26.39
C PRO A 422 -3.25 -10.71 -25.88
N ARG A 423 -2.55 -11.69 -25.30
CA ARG A 423 -1.17 -11.52 -24.81
C ARG A 423 -0.20 -11.31 -25.96
N ALA A 424 -0.34 -12.03 -27.07
CA ALA A 424 0.47 -11.83 -28.27
C ALA A 424 0.29 -10.40 -28.83
N ALA A 425 -0.94 -9.90 -28.89
CA ALA A 425 -1.22 -8.52 -29.31
C ALA A 425 -0.63 -7.47 -28.36
N ASP A 426 -0.75 -7.67 -27.04
CA ASP A 426 -0.14 -6.80 -26.03
C ASP A 426 1.40 -6.85 -26.10
N GLY A 427 1.95 -8.04 -26.33
CA GLY A 427 3.37 -8.30 -26.52
C GLY A 427 3.91 -7.55 -27.72
N LEU A 428 3.20 -7.58 -28.85
CA LEU A 428 3.57 -6.82 -30.06
C LEU A 428 3.52 -5.31 -29.81
N ARG A 429 2.48 -4.78 -29.15
CA ARG A 429 2.43 -3.33 -28.80
C ARG A 429 3.57 -2.93 -27.87
N THR A 430 3.91 -3.80 -26.92
CA THR A 430 5.03 -3.59 -26.00
C THR A 430 6.37 -3.63 -26.74
N LEU A 431 6.53 -4.58 -27.67
CA LEU A 431 7.73 -4.72 -28.50
C LEU A 431 7.90 -3.52 -29.43
N ASP A 432 6.81 -3.05 -30.04
CA ASP A 432 6.76 -1.84 -30.85
C ASP A 432 7.28 -0.62 -30.08
N SER A 433 6.81 -0.44 -28.84
CA SER A 433 7.29 0.62 -27.94
C SER A 433 8.73 0.44 -27.49
N LEU A 434 9.19 -0.82 -27.36
CA LEU A 434 10.55 -1.16 -26.96
C LEU A 434 11.56 -0.91 -28.09
N LEU A 435 11.18 -1.19 -29.34
CA LEU A 435 12.01 -1.04 -30.53
C LEU A 435 12.00 0.40 -31.05
N ASP A 436 12.45 1.35 -30.23
CA ASP A 436 12.80 2.69 -30.67
C ASP A 436 14.10 2.69 -31.49
N ARG A 437 14.48 3.86 -32.04
CA ARG A 437 15.68 4.00 -32.87
C ARG A 437 16.98 3.57 -32.18
N ALA A 438 17.10 3.78 -30.86
CA ALA A 438 18.28 3.38 -30.10
C ALA A 438 18.38 1.86 -29.98
N ALA A 439 17.26 1.18 -29.69
CA ALA A 439 17.23 -0.29 -29.69
C ALA A 439 17.43 -0.87 -31.08
N ILE A 440 16.79 -0.33 -32.12
CA ILE A 440 16.95 -0.82 -33.50
C ILE A 440 18.41 -0.78 -33.95
N THR A 441 19.13 0.28 -33.56
CA THR A 441 20.56 0.45 -33.86
C THR A 441 21.43 -0.50 -33.03
N ALA A 442 21.11 -0.70 -31.75
CA ALA A 442 21.91 -1.52 -30.84
C ALA A 442 21.67 -3.03 -30.98
N LEU A 443 20.49 -3.45 -31.45
CA LEU A 443 20.08 -4.85 -31.52
C LEU A 443 20.27 -5.42 -32.93
N GLU A 444 21.44 -6.01 -33.16
CA GLU A 444 21.70 -6.84 -34.36
C GLU A 444 20.69 -8.01 -34.47
N GLY A 445 20.27 -8.36 -35.69
CA GLY A 445 19.37 -9.50 -35.98
C GLY A 445 17.88 -9.29 -35.63
N VAL A 446 17.51 -8.18 -34.98
CA VAL A 446 16.13 -7.99 -34.47
C VAL A 446 15.07 -7.91 -35.56
N GLU A 447 15.44 -7.52 -36.78
CA GLU A 447 14.53 -7.46 -37.92
C GLU A 447 14.19 -8.87 -38.42
N GLU A 448 15.21 -9.71 -38.60
CA GLU A 448 15.10 -11.10 -39.03
C GLU A 448 14.34 -11.92 -37.98
N ASP A 449 14.67 -11.74 -36.70
CA ASP A 449 13.99 -12.40 -35.59
C ASP A 449 12.50 -12.02 -35.54
N LEU A 450 12.19 -10.72 -35.69
CA LEU A 450 10.79 -10.25 -35.73
C LEU A 450 10.04 -10.80 -36.95
N ALA A 451 10.68 -10.84 -38.12
CA ALA A 451 10.09 -11.36 -39.35
C ALA A 451 9.79 -12.87 -39.28
N ALA A 452 10.54 -13.62 -38.46
CA ALA A 452 10.34 -15.05 -38.25
C ALA A 452 9.17 -15.39 -37.30
N VAL A 453 8.63 -14.43 -36.54
CA VAL A 453 7.56 -14.69 -35.58
C VAL A 453 6.23 -15.02 -36.26
N ASP A 454 5.78 -16.25 -36.15
CA ASP A 454 4.56 -16.75 -36.79
C ASP A 454 3.33 -16.72 -35.86
N PRO A 455 2.25 -16.00 -36.20
CA PRO A 455 1.06 -15.89 -35.35
C PRO A 455 0.11 -17.11 -35.43
N VAL A 456 0.49 -18.19 -36.12
CA VAL A 456 -0.26 -19.47 -36.09
C VAL A 456 -0.35 -20.04 -34.67
N GLY A 457 0.72 -19.94 -33.87
CA GLY A 457 0.75 -20.47 -32.51
C GLY A 457 -0.36 -19.91 -31.60
N PRO A 458 -0.53 -18.57 -31.49
CA PRO A 458 -1.63 -17.96 -30.74
C PRO A 458 -3.02 -18.37 -31.19
N LEU A 459 -3.26 -18.49 -32.51
CA LEU A 459 -4.55 -18.96 -33.03
C LEU A 459 -4.81 -20.39 -32.61
N LEU A 460 -3.83 -21.28 -32.82
CA LEU A 460 -3.95 -22.69 -32.45
C LEU A 460 -4.21 -22.86 -30.96
N ARG A 461 -3.53 -22.07 -30.12
CA ARG A 461 -3.76 -22.05 -28.69
C ARG A 461 -5.18 -21.59 -28.35
N ALA A 462 -5.68 -20.51 -28.96
CA ALA A 462 -7.05 -20.05 -28.75
C ALA A 462 -8.08 -21.12 -29.13
N LEU A 463 -7.89 -21.80 -30.25
CA LEU A 463 -8.77 -22.90 -30.69
C LEU A 463 -8.71 -24.12 -29.76
N ARG A 464 -7.59 -24.37 -29.07
CA ARG A 464 -7.43 -25.54 -28.19
C ARG A 464 -7.74 -25.27 -26.72
N CYS A 465 -7.60 -24.03 -26.24
CA CYS A 465 -7.88 -23.68 -24.83
C CYS A 465 -9.36 -23.36 -24.56
N GLY A 466 -10.15 -23.14 -25.60
CA GLY A 466 -11.57 -22.78 -25.48
C GLY A 466 -11.88 -21.35 -25.86
N LEU A 467 -12.93 -21.19 -26.67
CA LEU A 467 -13.52 -19.92 -27.03
C LEU A 467 -14.71 -19.63 -26.11
N PRO A 468 -14.95 -18.36 -25.75
CA PRO A 468 -16.15 -17.98 -25.01
C PRO A 468 -17.44 -18.48 -25.70
N GLU A 469 -17.49 -18.46 -27.03
CA GLU A 469 -18.67 -18.89 -27.79
C GLU A 469 -19.02 -20.37 -27.64
N GLU A 470 -18.13 -21.19 -27.09
CA GLU A 470 -18.39 -22.60 -26.84
C GLU A 470 -19.19 -22.84 -25.55
N LEU A 471 -19.15 -21.91 -24.58
CA LEU A 471 -19.89 -22.02 -23.31
C LEU A 471 -21.16 -21.18 -23.34
N GLY A 472 -22.23 -21.72 -22.75
CA GLY A 472 -23.51 -21.05 -22.64
C GLY A 472 -24.35 -21.59 -21.50
N TRP A 473 -25.36 -20.83 -21.11
CA TRP A 473 -26.39 -21.29 -20.19
C TRP A 473 -27.73 -21.13 -20.92
N PRO A 474 -28.34 -22.22 -21.41
CA PRO A 474 -29.46 -22.14 -22.35
C PRO A 474 -30.61 -21.24 -21.88
N ALA A 475 -30.96 -21.27 -20.59
CA ALA A 475 -32.03 -20.44 -20.04
C ALA A 475 -31.67 -18.95 -20.07
N PHE A 476 -30.42 -18.61 -19.70
CA PHE A 476 -29.90 -17.25 -19.80
C PHE A 476 -29.87 -16.77 -21.25
N ASP A 477 -29.37 -17.59 -22.17
CA ASP A 477 -29.25 -17.22 -23.58
C ASP A 477 -30.62 -16.99 -24.23
N ALA A 478 -31.60 -17.86 -23.92
CA ALA A 478 -32.98 -17.71 -24.37
C ALA A 478 -33.62 -16.42 -23.82
N ALA A 479 -33.39 -16.12 -22.55
CA ALA A 479 -33.89 -14.89 -21.93
C ALA A 479 -33.23 -13.63 -22.53
N VAL A 480 -31.92 -13.63 -22.76
CA VAL A 480 -31.22 -12.53 -23.45
C VAL A 480 -31.76 -12.33 -24.87
N ALA A 481 -31.96 -13.42 -25.62
CA ALA A 481 -32.50 -13.36 -26.97
C ALA A 481 -33.94 -12.80 -26.98
N GLU A 482 -34.79 -13.23 -26.06
CA GLU A 482 -36.18 -12.75 -25.94
C GLU A 482 -36.25 -11.25 -25.60
N LEU A 483 -35.33 -10.76 -24.77
CA LEU A 483 -35.26 -9.34 -24.43
C LEU A 483 -34.81 -8.46 -25.62
N GLY A 484 -34.27 -9.06 -26.70
CA GLY A 484 -33.77 -8.35 -27.88
C GLY A 484 -32.24 -8.32 -27.97
N GLY A 485 -31.55 -9.20 -27.24
CA GLY A 485 -30.10 -9.34 -27.25
C GLY A 485 -29.39 -8.63 -26.10
N PRO A 486 -28.04 -8.73 -26.02
CA PRO A 486 -27.25 -8.23 -24.90
C PRO A 486 -27.41 -6.74 -24.58
N GLU A 487 -27.72 -5.92 -25.59
CA GLU A 487 -27.92 -4.46 -25.44
C GLU A 487 -29.31 -4.10 -24.89
N ALA A 488 -30.25 -5.05 -24.92
CA ALA A 488 -31.57 -4.86 -24.35
C ALA A 488 -31.68 -5.28 -22.87
N VAL A 489 -30.61 -5.86 -22.31
CA VAL A 489 -30.51 -6.21 -20.88
C VAL A 489 -30.07 -4.99 -20.09
N LEU A 490 -31.04 -4.36 -19.42
CA LEU A 490 -30.86 -3.11 -18.69
C LEU A 490 -30.41 -3.33 -17.24
N ARG A 491 -30.79 -4.45 -16.61
CA ARG A 491 -30.27 -4.86 -15.30
C ARG A 491 -30.12 -6.38 -15.20
N VAL A 492 -29.23 -6.80 -14.31
CA VAL A 492 -29.04 -8.20 -13.91
C VAL A 492 -29.14 -8.26 -12.39
N CYS A 493 -30.12 -9.00 -11.88
CA CYS A 493 -30.47 -9.02 -10.46
C CYS A 493 -30.34 -10.45 -9.90
N PRO A 494 -29.24 -10.77 -9.21
CA PRO A 494 -28.98 -12.13 -8.71
C PRO A 494 -29.73 -12.45 -7.40
N SER A 495 -30.21 -13.69 -7.31
CA SER A 495 -30.88 -14.30 -6.15
C SER A 495 -30.73 -15.83 -6.21
N TRP A 496 -29.55 -16.34 -5.87
CA TRP A 496 -29.15 -17.75 -6.03
C TRP A 496 -30.23 -18.74 -5.55
N PRO A 497 -30.54 -19.78 -6.35
CA PRO A 497 -29.94 -20.12 -7.65
C PRO A 497 -30.59 -19.40 -8.86
N VAL A 498 -31.47 -18.43 -8.63
CA VAL A 498 -32.21 -17.70 -9.68
C VAL A 498 -31.48 -16.42 -10.10
N LEU A 499 -31.42 -16.16 -11.40
CA LEU A 499 -30.95 -14.91 -11.98
C LEU A 499 -32.13 -14.20 -12.67
N THR A 500 -32.37 -12.94 -12.33
CA THR A 500 -33.41 -12.13 -13.00
C THR A 500 -32.76 -11.16 -13.99
N LEU A 501 -33.12 -11.27 -15.27
CA LEU A 501 -32.71 -10.35 -16.33
C LEU A 501 -33.85 -9.34 -16.57
N VAL A 502 -33.52 -8.06 -16.55
CA VAL A 502 -34.51 -6.98 -16.67
C VAL A 502 -34.28 -6.22 -17.97
N GLY A 503 -35.26 -6.23 -18.85
CA GLY A 503 -35.29 -5.41 -20.05
C GLY A 503 -36.17 -4.19 -19.90
N ARG A 504 -36.67 -3.69 -21.03
CA ARG A 504 -37.48 -2.46 -21.08
C ARG A 504 -38.94 -2.67 -20.64
N ASP A 505 -39.55 -3.78 -21.04
CA ASP A 505 -40.98 -4.05 -20.86
C ASP A 505 -41.26 -5.30 -20.00
N ARG A 506 -40.21 -6.02 -19.59
CA ARG A 506 -40.34 -7.26 -18.81
C ARG A 506 -39.08 -7.60 -18.01
N ALA A 507 -39.25 -8.44 -17.00
CA ALA A 507 -38.18 -9.15 -16.30
C ALA A 507 -38.38 -10.66 -16.44
N ILE A 508 -37.30 -11.40 -16.63
CA ILE A 508 -37.29 -12.86 -16.82
C ILE A 508 -36.40 -13.48 -15.75
N ALA A 509 -36.97 -14.35 -14.91
CA ALA A 509 -36.24 -15.13 -13.91
C ALA A 509 -35.88 -16.51 -14.47
N VAL A 510 -34.61 -16.89 -14.36
CA VAL A 510 -34.07 -18.18 -14.85
C VAL A 510 -33.21 -18.86 -13.78
N ASP A 511 -33.18 -20.19 -13.80
CA ASP A 511 -32.30 -21.02 -12.98
C ASP A 511 -31.65 -22.15 -13.81
N HIS A 512 -30.93 -23.05 -13.14
CA HIS A 512 -30.28 -24.20 -13.77
C HIS A 512 -31.23 -25.13 -14.57
N THR A 513 -32.53 -25.13 -14.29
CA THR A 513 -33.52 -25.97 -14.97
C THR A 513 -34.22 -25.26 -16.14
N GLY A 514 -34.25 -23.93 -16.15
CA GLY A 514 -34.92 -23.17 -17.19
C GLY A 514 -35.48 -21.83 -16.72
N ARG A 515 -36.56 -21.39 -17.38
CA ARG A 515 -37.33 -20.21 -16.97
C ARG A 515 -38.17 -20.55 -15.74
N VAL A 516 -38.02 -19.75 -14.70
CA VAL A 516 -38.76 -19.90 -13.44
C VAL A 516 -40.05 -19.08 -13.47
N ASP A 517 -39.96 -17.80 -13.87
CA ASP A 517 -41.11 -16.90 -13.93
C ASP A 517 -40.82 -15.67 -14.82
N GLU A 518 -41.83 -14.85 -15.08
CA GLU A 518 -41.71 -13.57 -15.78
C GLU A 518 -42.62 -12.49 -15.20
N LEU A 519 -42.23 -11.22 -15.38
CA LEU A 519 -43.01 -10.07 -14.93
C LEU A 519 -43.05 -8.99 -16.01
N GLY A 520 -44.25 -8.55 -16.39
CA GLY A 520 -44.42 -7.37 -17.24
C GLY A 520 -44.07 -6.08 -16.49
N LEU A 521 -43.34 -5.18 -17.13
CA LEU A 521 -42.89 -3.91 -16.56
C LEU A 521 -43.49 -2.72 -17.33
N PRO A 522 -43.74 -1.59 -16.65
CA PRO A 522 -44.14 -0.37 -17.34
C PRO A 522 -43.01 0.13 -18.26
N VAL A 523 -43.37 0.52 -19.49
CA VAL A 523 -42.42 0.94 -20.54
C VAL A 523 -41.89 2.37 -20.33
N GLU A 524 -42.59 3.16 -19.51
CA GLU A 524 -42.22 4.54 -19.17
C GLU A 524 -41.59 4.61 -17.77
N GLY A 525 -40.49 5.35 -17.65
CA GLY A 525 -39.79 5.58 -16.38
C GLY A 525 -38.38 4.97 -16.35
N GLU A 526 -37.76 5.03 -15.17
CA GLU A 526 -36.48 4.38 -14.90
C GLU A 526 -36.69 2.87 -14.73
N THR A 527 -35.83 2.04 -15.32
CA THR A 527 -35.89 0.58 -15.17
C THR A 527 -35.80 0.20 -13.69
N PRO A 528 -36.77 -0.54 -13.13
CA PRO A 528 -36.75 -0.93 -11.71
C PRO A 528 -35.72 -2.03 -11.46
N VAL A 529 -35.29 -2.16 -10.20
CA VAL A 529 -34.63 -3.39 -9.71
C VAL A 529 -35.70 -4.45 -9.51
N VAL A 530 -35.50 -5.64 -10.08
CA VAL A 530 -36.47 -6.74 -10.00
C VAL A 530 -35.75 -8.01 -9.55
N ARG A 531 -36.15 -8.56 -8.42
CA ARG A 531 -35.49 -9.74 -7.81
C ARG A 531 -36.52 -10.82 -7.49
N TYR A 532 -36.23 -12.06 -7.86
CA TYR A 532 -37.09 -13.20 -7.57
C TYR A 532 -36.74 -13.80 -6.20
N LEU A 533 -37.67 -13.74 -5.25
CA LEU A 533 -37.48 -14.19 -3.87
C LEU A 533 -38.71 -14.98 -3.43
N ASP A 534 -38.52 -16.19 -2.91
CA ASP A 534 -39.58 -17.05 -2.35
C ASP A 534 -40.83 -17.17 -3.25
N GLY A 535 -40.64 -17.38 -4.56
CA GLY A 535 -41.74 -17.62 -5.49
C GLY A 535 -42.42 -16.37 -6.03
N ARG A 536 -41.88 -15.18 -5.79
CA ARG A 536 -42.47 -13.89 -6.20
C ARG A 536 -41.40 -12.86 -6.53
N PHE A 537 -41.76 -11.82 -7.28
CA PHE A 537 -40.85 -10.72 -7.58
C PHE A 537 -40.98 -9.58 -6.56
N LEU A 538 -39.84 -9.09 -6.08
CA LEU A 538 -39.71 -7.77 -5.47
C LEU A 538 -39.34 -6.77 -6.56
N VAL A 539 -40.14 -5.72 -6.71
CA VAL A 539 -39.94 -4.65 -7.70
C VAL A 539 -39.67 -3.35 -6.97
N ALA A 540 -38.53 -2.72 -7.23
CA ALA A 540 -38.11 -1.49 -6.55
C ALA A 540 -37.70 -0.38 -7.53
N SER A 541 -38.32 0.80 -7.39
CA SER A 541 -37.98 2.00 -8.14
C SER A 541 -36.70 2.67 -7.61
N GLN A 542 -35.84 3.15 -8.51
CA GLN A 542 -34.53 3.73 -8.16
C GLN A 542 -34.50 5.27 -8.15
N GLY A 543 -33.35 5.80 -7.72
CA GLY A 543 -32.99 7.20 -7.84
C GLY A 543 -32.24 7.76 -6.63
N GLY A 544 -31.05 7.18 -6.38
CA GLY A 544 -30.20 7.41 -5.19
C GLY A 544 -30.39 6.38 -4.07
N GLY A 545 -31.36 5.47 -4.23
CA GLY A 545 -31.77 4.40 -3.31
C GLY A 545 -33.20 3.94 -3.64
N PRO A 546 -33.72 2.87 -3.00
CA PRO A 546 -35.06 2.38 -3.27
C PRO A 546 -36.12 3.39 -2.76
N ARG A 547 -36.83 4.04 -3.69
CA ARG A 547 -37.86 5.04 -3.35
C ARG A 547 -39.22 4.43 -3.04
N SER A 548 -39.50 3.28 -3.64
CA SER A 548 -40.70 2.48 -3.43
C SER A 548 -40.41 1.04 -3.86
N ALA A 549 -40.97 0.08 -3.15
CA ALA A 549 -40.90 -1.34 -3.44
C ALA A 549 -42.29 -1.96 -3.30
N HIS A 550 -42.55 -3.03 -4.06
CA HIS A 550 -43.74 -3.85 -3.90
C HIS A 550 -43.46 -5.29 -4.30
N TRP A 551 -44.30 -6.20 -3.83
CA TRP A 551 -44.30 -7.59 -4.26
C TRP A 551 -45.22 -7.76 -5.47
N SER A 552 -44.84 -8.58 -6.46
CA SER A 552 -45.62 -8.78 -7.68
C SER A 552 -47.00 -9.37 -7.44
N ASP A 553 -47.20 -10.09 -6.33
CA ASP A 553 -48.50 -10.62 -5.91
C ASP A 553 -49.40 -9.57 -5.22
N ARG A 554 -48.85 -8.40 -4.85
CA ARG A 554 -49.54 -7.29 -4.20
C ARG A 554 -49.05 -5.92 -4.72
N PRO A 555 -49.22 -5.61 -6.03
CA PRO A 555 -48.69 -4.38 -6.61
C PRO A 555 -49.34 -3.09 -6.06
N GLY A 556 -50.54 -3.18 -5.48
CA GLY A 556 -51.20 -2.06 -4.81
C GLY A 556 -50.67 -1.74 -3.41
N GLU A 557 -49.83 -2.61 -2.84
CA GLU A 557 -49.26 -2.48 -1.49
C GLU A 557 -47.80 -2.02 -1.57
N ALA A 558 -47.58 -0.89 -2.25
CA ALA A 558 -46.25 -0.30 -2.33
C ALA A 558 -45.82 0.26 -0.96
N PHE A 559 -44.56 0.01 -0.59
CA PHE A 559 -43.94 0.48 0.64
C PHE A 559 -42.60 1.14 0.32
N VAL A 560 -42.08 1.95 1.24
CA VAL A 560 -40.72 2.48 1.14
C VAL A 560 -39.85 1.63 2.06
N PRO A 561 -38.84 0.91 1.53
CA PRO A 561 -37.94 0.15 2.38
C PRO A 561 -37.25 1.07 3.40
N ASP A 562 -37.48 0.84 4.69
CA ASP A 562 -36.94 1.64 5.78
C ASP A 562 -35.53 1.14 6.14
N ARG A 563 -34.53 2.01 6.07
CA ARG A 563 -33.14 1.65 6.39
C ARG A 563 -32.91 1.32 7.85
N ASP A 564 -33.74 1.84 8.75
CA ASP A 564 -33.57 1.65 10.19
C ASP A 564 -34.33 0.42 10.70
N TRP A 565 -35.36 -0.04 9.96
CA TRP A 565 -36.26 -1.12 10.38
C TRP A 565 -36.36 -2.32 9.43
N ASP A 566 -36.00 -2.16 8.15
CA ASP A 566 -36.10 -3.19 7.10
C ASP A 566 -34.88 -3.14 6.15
N TRP A 567 -33.70 -3.22 6.76
CA TRP A 567 -32.42 -3.19 6.04
C TRP A 567 -32.33 -4.31 4.99
N ALA A 568 -32.91 -5.48 5.26
CA ALA A 568 -32.94 -6.61 4.34
C ALA A 568 -33.60 -6.23 3.01
N THR A 569 -34.80 -5.66 3.07
CA THR A 569 -35.55 -5.27 1.89
C THR A 569 -34.94 -4.07 1.18
N VAL A 570 -34.37 -3.09 1.91
CA VAL A 570 -33.57 -2.01 1.30
C VAL A 570 -32.46 -2.60 0.43
N SER A 571 -31.72 -3.56 0.98
CA SER A 571 -30.60 -4.18 0.30
C SER A 571 -31.03 -5.00 -0.92
N TRP A 572 -32.17 -5.70 -0.85
CA TRP A 572 -32.73 -6.40 -2.03
C TRP A 572 -33.23 -5.43 -3.10
N ALA A 573 -33.70 -4.27 -2.67
CA ALA A 573 -34.24 -3.19 -3.50
C ALA A 573 -33.16 -2.25 -4.06
N GLU A 574 -31.91 -2.33 -3.61
CA GLU A 574 -30.78 -1.60 -4.18
C GLU A 574 -30.22 -2.31 -5.42
N GLU A 575 -29.85 -1.52 -6.44
CA GLU A 575 -28.99 -2.00 -7.51
C GLU A 575 -27.59 -2.21 -6.93
N SER A 576 -27.28 -3.43 -6.54
CA SER A 576 -25.90 -3.77 -6.18
C SER A 576 -25.08 -3.98 -7.44
N SER A 577 -24.87 -2.92 -8.22
CA SER A 577 -23.92 -2.88 -9.32
C SER A 577 -22.56 -2.36 -8.84
N THR A 578 -22.04 -3.00 -7.80
CA THR A 578 -20.61 -3.01 -7.53
C THR A 578 -20.23 -4.47 -7.52
N PHE A 579 -19.69 -4.92 -8.66
CA PHE A 579 -19.10 -6.21 -9.02
C PHE A 579 -18.16 -6.75 -7.93
N SER A 580 -18.71 -6.99 -6.76
CA SER A 580 -18.01 -7.41 -5.57
C SER A 580 -18.25 -8.90 -5.47
N MET A 581 -17.20 -9.67 -5.27
CA MET A 581 -17.00 -10.64 -4.18
C MET A 581 -18.24 -11.24 -3.48
N SER A 582 -19.26 -10.44 -3.12
CA SER A 582 -20.56 -10.91 -2.63
C SER A 582 -21.47 -11.56 -3.69
N GLU A 583 -21.26 -11.28 -4.97
CA GLU A 583 -21.95 -11.87 -6.13
C GLU A 583 -21.52 -13.33 -6.42
N TRP A 584 -20.48 -13.82 -5.72
CA TRP A 584 -19.87 -15.14 -5.90
C TRP A 584 -20.74 -16.30 -5.47
N THR A 585 -21.64 -16.06 -4.53
CA THR A 585 -22.47 -17.11 -3.95
C THR A 585 -23.94 -16.92 -4.31
N GLY A 586 -24.24 -15.80 -4.99
CA GLY A 586 -25.57 -15.29 -5.34
C GLY A 586 -26.58 -15.26 -4.19
N TYR A 587 -26.16 -15.60 -2.97
CA TYR A 587 -26.99 -15.75 -1.80
C TYR A 587 -27.13 -14.36 -1.16
N ARG A 588 -28.35 -13.94 -0.89
CA ARG A 588 -28.59 -12.71 -0.13
C ARG A 588 -29.69 -12.91 0.90
N ILE A 589 -29.38 -13.64 1.95
CA ILE A 589 -30.09 -13.53 3.23
C ILE A 589 -29.41 -12.42 4.02
N LEU A 590 -30.12 -11.56 4.74
CA LEU A 590 -29.49 -10.61 5.67
C LEU A 590 -30.02 -10.90 7.07
N PRO A 591 -29.14 -11.19 8.05
CA PRO A 591 -29.55 -11.27 9.44
C PRO A 591 -29.87 -9.87 9.97
N ASP A 592 -30.86 -9.77 10.83
CA ASP A 592 -31.09 -8.60 11.70
C ASP A 592 -30.01 -8.65 12.81
N PRO A 593 -28.92 -7.84 12.77
CA PRO A 593 -28.92 -6.41 13.11
C PRO A 593 -27.95 -5.50 12.24
N PRO A 594 -27.82 -4.17 12.50
CA PRO A 594 -27.60 -3.12 11.46
C PRO A 594 -26.14 -2.78 11.09
N ARG A 595 -25.16 -3.67 11.31
CA ARG A 595 -23.72 -3.27 11.24
C ARG A 595 -22.96 -3.67 9.98
N CYS A 596 -23.52 -4.49 9.10
CA CYS A 596 -22.77 -5.07 8.00
C CYS A 596 -23.12 -4.38 6.67
N ARG A 597 -22.49 -3.23 6.40
CA ARG A 597 -22.44 -2.68 5.04
C ARG A 597 -21.54 -3.59 4.21
N ASN A 598 -22.08 -4.19 3.15
CA ASN A 598 -21.37 -5.00 2.16
C ASN A 598 -20.69 -6.28 2.68
N SER A 599 -21.44 -7.12 3.39
CA SER A 599 -20.97 -8.47 3.75
C SER A 599 -21.09 -9.43 2.56
N GLY A 600 -19.96 -9.95 2.07
CA GLY A 600 -19.96 -11.16 1.25
C GLY A 600 -20.65 -12.32 1.97
N GLN A 601 -21.19 -13.28 1.22
CA GLN A 601 -21.91 -14.45 1.76
C GLN A 601 -21.28 -15.75 1.26
N MET A 602 -21.36 -16.80 2.06
CA MET A 602 -21.03 -18.18 1.64
C MET A 602 -21.93 -19.17 2.35
N THR A 603 -22.12 -20.36 1.78
CA THR A 603 -22.92 -21.41 2.39
C THR A 603 -22.42 -22.80 2.00
N ASP A 604 -22.51 -23.74 2.93
CA ASP A 604 -22.32 -25.18 2.69
C ASP A 604 -23.66 -25.93 2.48
N GLY A 605 -24.76 -25.18 2.40
CA GLY A 605 -26.13 -25.68 2.31
C GLY A 605 -26.80 -25.96 3.66
N THR A 606 -26.07 -25.86 4.77
CA THR A 606 -26.61 -26.01 6.14
C THR A 606 -26.50 -24.72 6.94
N THR A 607 -25.37 -24.04 6.82
CA THR A 607 -25.06 -22.80 7.50
C THR A 607 -24.72 -21.73 6.45
N VAL A 608 -24.96 -20.47 6.79
CA VAL A 608 -24.62 -19.31 5.97
C VAL A 608 -23.62 -18.49 6.75
N TRP A 609 -22.54 -18.05 6.10
CA TRP A 609 -21.56 -17.16 6.70
C TRP A 609 -21.55 -15.81 6.01
N PHE A 610 -21.24 -14.79 6.79
CA PHE A 610 -21.20 -13.40 6.38
C PHE A 610 -19.82 -12.80 6.64
N SER A 611 -19.27 -12.08 5.68
CA SER A 611 -18.04 -11.31 5.89
C SER A 611 -18.33 -9.97 6.56
N GLU A 612 -17.47 -9.51 7.47
CA GLU A 612 -17.58 -8.15 8.02
C GLU A 612 -16.54 -7.25 7.33
N GLU A 613 -16.97 -6.29 6.51
CA GLU A 613 -16.07 -5.25 5.97
C GLU A 613 -16.00 -4.05 6.92
N HIS A 614 -15.22 -4.17 8.00
CA HIS A 614 -14.75 -2.99 8.74
C HIS A 614 -13.29 -2.70 8.33
N PRO A 615 -12.87 -1.42 8.16
CA PRO A 615 -11.50 -1.06 7.78
C PRO A 615 -10.36 -1.73 8.57
N ASN A 616 -10.64 -2.21 9.78
CA ASN A 616 -9.67 -2.79 10.71
C ASN A 616 -10.00 -4.23 11.16
N ILE A 617 -11.09 -4.84 10.67
CA ILE A 617 -11.54 -6.17 11.05
C ILE A 617 -11.80 -6.97 9.78
N ARG A 618 -11.08 -8.09 9.60
CA ARG A 618 -11.31 -9.06 8.53
C ARG A 618 -11.73 -10.40 9.15
N GLY A 619 -12.80 -11.00 8.65
CA GLY A 619 -13.30 -12.29 9.14
C GLY A 619 -14.67 -12.66 8.58
N TRP A 620 -15.07 -13.90 8.84
CA TRP A 620 -16.37 -14.47 8.52
C TRP A 620 -17.08 -14.92 9.79
N HIS A 621 -18.41 -14.82 9.81
CA HIS A 621 -19.27 -15.15 10.95
C HIS A 621 -20.41 -16.05 10.48
N ALA A 622 -20.65 -17.17 11.17
CA ALA A 622 -21.80 -18.02 10.90
C ALA A 622 -23.10 -17.32 11.32
N TRP A 623 -24.17 -17.55 10.58
CA TRP A 623 -25.52 -17.13 10.92
C TRP A 623 -26.27 -18.25 11.63
N THR A 624 -26.89 -17.90 12.76
CA THR A 624 -27.58 -18.84 13.66
C THR A 624 -29.09 -18.92 13.43
N GLY A 625 -29.63 -18.13 12.50
CA GLY A 625 -31.07 -17.91 12.35
C GLY A 625 -31.53 -16.58 12.98
N ASP A 626 -31.09 -16.32 14.21
CA ASP A 626 -31.49 -15.13 14.98
C ASP A 626 -30.43 -14.01 15.00
N GLY A 627 -29.27 -14.25 14.37
CA GLY A 627 -28.16 -13.28 14.31
C GLY A 627 -26.82 -13.92 13.93
N LEU A 628 -25.79 -13.09 13.77
CA LEU A 628 -24.42 -13.54 13.54
C LEU A 628 -23.78 -14.03 14.84
N GLU A 629 -23.02 -15.12 14.77
CA GLU A 629 -22.18 -15.55 15.89
C GLU A 629 -21.12 -14.49 16.22
N GLU A 630 -20.88 -14.25 17.51
CA GLU A 630 -19.81 -13.33 17.96
C GLU A 630 -18.42 -13.85 17.56
N ALA A 631 -18.22 -15.17 17.58
CA ALA A 631 -16.97 -15.81 17.21
C ALA A 631 -16.84 -15.88 15.68
N ARG A 632 -15.64 -15.57 15.18
CA ARG A 632 -15.31 -15.78 13.76
C ARG A 632 -15.19 -17.26 13.48
N SER A 633 -15.86 -17.70 12.43
CA SER A 633 -15.81 -19.07 11.94
C SER A 633 -15.78 -19.09 10.42
N LEU A 634 -15.22 -20.18 9.88
CA LEU A 634 -15.25 -20.49 8.46
C LEU A 634 -15.89 -21.88 8.30
N PRO A 635 -16.50 -22.17 7.14
CA PRO A 635 -16.91 -23.53 6.80
C PRO A 635 -15.76 -24.53 6.97
N ASP A 636 -16.08 -25.79 7.22
CA ASP A 636 -15.09 -26.89 7.31
C ASP A 636 -14.25 -27.01 6.04
N PHE A 637 -14.78 -26.56 4.91
CA PHE A 637 -14.07 -26.37 3.65
C PHE A 637 -12.79 -25.52 3.80
N PHE A 638 -12.61 -24.69 4.83
CA PHE A 638 -11.39 -23.91 5.04
C PHE A 638 -10.54 -24.41 6.22
N SER A 639 -10.84 -25.59 6.75
CA SER A 639 -10.06 -26.25 7.81
C SER A 639 -8.61 -26.53 7.36
N GLY A 640 -7.67 -26.53 8.31
CA GLY A 640 -6.24 -26.74 8.04
C GLY A 640 -5.43 -25.48 7.71
N GLY A 641 -6.08 -24.35 7.41
CA GLY A 641 -5.42 -23.07 7.14
C GLY A 641 -4.64 -23.03 5.81
N PRO A 642 -4.10 -21.85 5.43
CA PRO A 642 -3.51 -21.63 4.11
C PRO A 642 -2.10 -22.23 3.92
N GLY A 643 -1.52 -22.79 4.99
CA GLY A 643 -0.14 -23.29 4.99
C GLY A 643 0.90 -22.26 5.44
N LYS A 644 2.15 -22.73 5.62
CA LYS A 644 3.25 -21.93 6.17
C LYS A 644 3.61 -20.75 5.25
N GLY A 645 3.68 -19.55 5.81
CA GLY A 645 4.05 -18.32 5.08
C GLY A 645 2.90 -17.74 4.24
N LEU A 646 1.70 -18.28 4.35
CA LEU A 646 0.49 -17.80 3.68
C LEU A 646 -0.56 -17.39 4.72
N ARG A 647 -1.45 -16.49 4.33
CA ARG A 647 -2.69 -16.12 5.04
C ARG A 647 -3.85 -16.14 4.06
N TRP A 648 -5.07 -16.42 4.54
CA TRP A 648 -6.27 -16.27 3.72
C TRP A 648 -6.46 -14.82 3.29
N GLU A 649 -6.78 -14.61 2.02
CA GLU A 649 -7.38 -13.35 1.58
C GLU A 649 -8.88 -13.47 1.77
N HIS A 650 -9.33 -13.12 2.98
CA HIS A 650 -10.72 -13.33 3.43
C HIS A 650 -11.77 -12.72 2.51
N GLY A 651 -11.44 -11.65 1.78
CA GLY A 651 -12.35 -11.11 0.78
C GLY A 651 -12.67 -12.14 -0.30
N LEU A 652 -11.65 -12.85 -0.81
CA LEU A 652 -11.67 -13.74 -1.99
C LEU A 652 -12.13 -15.17 -1.72
N LEU A 653 -12.59 -15.46 -0.51
CA LEU A 653 -13.11 -16.80 -0.19
C LEU A 653 -14.55 -16.95 -0.69
N SER A 654 -14.85 -18.08 -1.31
CA SER A 654 -16.20 -18.41 -1.79
C SER A 654 -16.55 -19.87 -1.50
N LEU A 655 -17.83 -20.12 -1.22
CA LEU A 655 -18.41 -21.45 -1.08
C LEU A 655 -19.92 -21.38 -1.30
N VAL A 656 -20.45 -22.27 -2.13
CA VAL A 656 -21.87 -22.39 -2.43
C VAL A 656 -22.29 -23.86 -2.54
N ARG A 657 -23.53 -24.15 -2.17
CA ARG A 657 -24.20 -25.41 -2.44
C ARG A 657 -24.82 -25.37 -3.83
N LEU A 658 -24.38 -26.28 -4.71
CA LEU A 658 -24.95 -26.43 -6.04
C LEU A 658 -26.34 -27.10 -5.97
N PRO A 659 -27.29 -26.66 -6.82
CA PRO A 659 -28.51 -27.42 -7.07
C PRO A 659 -28.21 -28.83 -7.58
N GLU A 660 -29.15 -29.75 -7.37
CA GLU A 660 -29.01 -31.14 -7.82
C GLU A 660 -28.88 -31.22 -9.35
N GLY A 661 -27.99 -32.08 -9.84
CA GLY A 661 -27.78 -32.30 -11.28
C GLY A 661 -26.88 -31.28 -11.99
N VAL A 662 -26.39 -30.25 -11.29
CA VAL A 662 -25.45 -29.26 -11.85
C VAL A 662 -24.03 -29.82 -11.86
N ASP A 663 -23.43 -29.93 -13.05
CA ASP A 663 -22.01 -30.23 -13.23
C ASP A 663 -21.25 -28.95 -13.63
N SER A 664 -20.66 -28.30 -12.63
CA SER A 664 -20.09 -26.96 -12.78
C SER A 664 -18.70 -27.00 -13.48
N PRO A 665 -18.45 -26.18 -14.52
CA PRO A 665 -17.12 -26.06 -15.13
C PRO A 665 -16.12 -25.30 -14.23
N LEU A 666 -16.62 -24.71 -13.14
CA LEU A 666 -15.82 -24.20 -12.03
C LEU A 666 -15.44 -25.28 -11.00
N GLY A 667 -15.89 -26.51 -11.20
CA GLY A 667 -15.59 -27.66 -10.34
C GLY A 667 -16.51 -27.79 -9.14
N HIS A 668 -16.66 -28.99 -8.61
CA HIS A 668 -17.38 -29.26 -7.37
C HIS A 668 -16.93 -30.58 -6.72
N ALA A 669 -17.19 -30.71 -5.43
CA ALA A 669 -17.05 -31.94 -4.68
C ALA A 669 -18.20 -32.04 -3.67
N ASP A 670 -18.86 -33.20 -3.59
CA ASP A 670 -19.98 -33.46 -2.67
C ASP A 670 -21.12 -32.42 -2.77
N GLY A 671 -21.36 -31.88 -3.97
CA GLY A 671 -22.37 -30.85 -4.24
C GLY A 671 -21.97 -29.44 -3.80
N LEU A 672 -20.73 -29.23 -3.33
CA LEU A 672 -20.17 -27.92 -2.99
C LEU A 672 -19.22 -27.41 -4.07
N SER A 673 -19.28 -26.12 -4.36
CA SER A 673 -18.34 -25.41 -5.22
C SER A 673 -17.85 -24.13 -4.54
N GLY A 674 -16.59 -23.75 -4.76
CA GLY A 674 -15.99 -22.62 -4.08
C GLY A 674 -14.47 -22.60 -4.20
N PHE A 675 -13.86 -21.52 -3.73
CA PHE A 675 -12.43 -21.28 -3.87
C PHE A 675 -11.79 -20.82 -2.56
N ARG A 676 -10.65 -21.45 -2.22
CA ARG A 676 -9.72 -21.02 -1.19
C ARG A 676 -8.67 -20.12 -1.84
N VAL A 677 -8.54 -18.89 -1.35
CA VAL A 677 -7.58 -17.92 -1.89
C VAL A 677 -6.64 -17.42 -0.80
N ALA A 678 -5.34 -17.65 -1.00
CA ALA A 678 -4.30 -17.34 -0.02
C ALA A 678 -3.18 -16.49 -0.63
N ILE A 679 -2.49 -15.77 0.25
CA ILE A 679 -1.46 -14.80 -0.07
C ILE A 679 -0.29 -14.83 0.92
N ALA A 680 0.90 -14.37 0.52
CA ALA A 680 2.08 -14.33 1.40
C ALA A 680 1.85 -13.49 2.68
N THR A 681 2.37 -13.96 3.82
CA THR A 681 2.26 -13.25 5.11
C THR A 681 3.15 -12.01 5.22
N ASP A 682 4.35 -12.05 4.62
CA ASP A 682 5.40 -11.03 4.71
C ASP A 682 5.36 -10.07 3.52
N ARG A 683 4.26 -9.32 3.40
CA ARG A 683 4.08 -8.31 2.34
C ARG A 683 4.60 -6.94 2.78
N PRO A 684 5.48 -6.27 2.00
CA PRO A 684 5.85 -4.88 2.28
C PRO A 684 4.86 -3.84 1.75
N GLY A 685 3.73 -4.23 1.12
CA GLY A 685 2.74 -3.28 0.60
C GLY A 685 1.94 -3.82 -0.60
N HIS A 686 1.17 -2.94 -1.23
CA HIS A 686 0.17 -3.24 -2.27
C HIS A 686 0.72 -3.54 -3.70
N TYR A 687 2.01 -3.86 -3.86
CA TYR A 687 2.70 -3.70 -5.16
C TYR A 687 2.81 -4.96 -6.04
N SER A 688 2.52 -6.16 -5.54
CA SER A 688 2.26 -7.36 -6.36
C SER A 688 1.77 -8.49 -5.48
N ASP A 689 0.73 -9.19 -5.93
CA ASP A 689 0.12 -10.25 -5.15
C ASP A 689 0.26 -11.58 -5.89
N ASP A 690 1.16 -12.44 -5.42
CA ASP A 690 1.07 -13.86 -5.74
C ASP A 690 -0.10 -14.43 -4.94
N TYR A 691 -1.08 -14.96 -5.65
CA TYR A 691 -2.20 -15.69 -5.08
C TYR A 691 -1.99 -17.18 -5.25
N VAL A 692 -2.42 -17.94 -4.26
CA VAL A 692 -2.68 -19.37 -4.39
C VAL A 692 -4.19 -19.54 -4.37
N ILE A 693 -4.75 -20.07 -5.45
CA ILE A 693 -6.18 -20.36 -5.58
C ILE A 693 -6.37 -21.88 -5.66
N GLU A 694 -7.33 -22.41 -4.90
CA GLU A 694 -7.68 -23.83 -4.84
C GLU A 694 -9.20 -23.99 -4.87
N GLY A 695 -9.72 -24.75 -5.84
CA GLY A 695 -11.14 -25.05 -5.99
C GLY A 695 -11.60 -26.19 -5.08
N ALA A 696 -12.92 -26.30 -4.88
CA ALA A 696 -13.53 -27.36 -4.08
C ALA A 696 -13.26 -28.78 -4.59
N ASP A 697 -12.97 -28.91 -5.89
CA ASP A 697 -12.58 -30.17 -6.54
C ASP A 697 -11.07 -30.49 -6.45
N GLY A 698 -10.31 -29.67 -5.71
CA GLY A 698 -8.87 -29.84 -5.49
C GLY A 698 -7.97 -29.26 -6.56
N ARG A 699 -8.51 -28.66 -7.64
CA ARG A 699 -7.68 -27.93 -8.61
C ARG A 699 -7.00 -26.76 -7.94
N ARG A 700 -5.70 -26.61 -8.16
CA ARG A 700 -4.89 -25.60 -7.47
C ARG A 700 -3.87 -24.98 -8.41
N THR A 701 -3.76 -23.65 -8.37
CA THR A 701 -2.72 -22.93 -9.11
C THR A 701 -2.21 -21.72 -8.36
N ARG A 702 -1.02 -21.25 -8.76
CA ARG A 702 -0.45 -19.98 -8.34
C ARG A 702 -0.69 -18.97 -9.44
N HIS A 703 -1.38 -17.88 -9.12
CA HIS A 703 -1.63 -16.80 -10.05
C HIS A 703 -0.82 -15.57 -9.68
N HIS A 704 -0.03 -15.05 -10.61
CA HIS A 704 0.73 -13.82 -10.40
C HIS A 704 -0.09 -12.58 -10.77
N ARG A 705 -0.54 -11.78 -9.79
CA ARG A 705 -1.25 -10.53 -10.04
C ARG A 705 -0.29 -9.35 -10.24
N LEU A 706 -0.21 -8.84 -11.48
CA LEU A 706 0.32 -7.50 -11.77
C LEU A 706 -0.70 -6.44 -11.34
N ILE A 707 -0.24 -5.23 -10.98
CA ILE A 707 -1.11 -4.09 -10.57
C ILE A 707 -2.30 -3.84 -11.52
N VAL A 708 -2.12 -4.14 -12.81
CA VAL A 708 -3.13 -3.94 -13.85
C VAL A 708 -4.19 -5.04 -13.94
N MET A 709 -4.04 -6.15 -13.20
CA MET A 709 -4.98 -7.27 -13.21
C MET A 709 -5.95 -7.18 -12.02
N GLY A 710 -7.18 -7.66 -12.22
CA GLY A 710 -8.15 -7.82 -11.13
C GLY A 710 -7.74 -8.92 -10.16
N ASP A 711 -8.48 -9.06 -9.07
CA ASP A 711 -8.24 -10.16 -8.11
C ASP A 711 -8.74 -11.49 -8.68
N PRO A 712 -8.01 -12.60 -8.44
CA PRO A 712 -8.39 -13.93 -8.93
C PRO A 712 -9.53 -14.49 -8.11
N CYS A 713 -10.39 -15.23 -8.79
CA CYS A 713 -11.70 -15.45 -8.22
C CYS A 713 -12.27 -16.85 -8.53
N ALA A 714 -11.99 -17.45 -9.69
CA ALA A 714 -12.31 -18.85 -9.98
C ALA A 714 -11.22 -19.58 -10.77
N ILE A 715 -11.32 -20.91 -10.83
CA ILE A 715 -10.61 -21.76 -11.81
C ILE A 715 -11.65 -22.40 -12.73
N LEU A 716 -11.69 -21.97 -13.98
CA LEU A 716 -12.53 -22.52 -15.04
C LEU A 716 -11.77 -23.61 -15.79
N ARG A 717 -12.43 -24.73 -16.08
CA ARG A 717 -11.92 -25.73 -17.03
C ARG A 717 -12.99 -26.00 -18.08
N PHE A 718 -12.63 -25.87 -19.36
CA PHE A 718 -13.54 -26.25 -20.43
C PHE A 718 -13.71 -27.77 -20.42
N PRO A 719 -14.96 -28.28 -20.51
CA PRO A 719 -15.18 -29.71 -20.65
C PRO A 719 -14.40 -30.25 -21.86
N GLY A 720 -13.66 -31.36 -21.67
CA GLY A 720 -12.80 -31.95 -22.70
C GLY A 720 -11.42 -31.29 -22.84
N THR A 721 -11.04 -30.38 -21.94
CA THR A 721 -9.68 -29.82 -21.86
C THR A 721 -9.02 -30.13 -20.53
N ASP A 722 -7.69 -30.24 -20.54
CA ASP A 722 -6.87 -30.33 -19.32
C ASP A 722 -6.29 -28.96 -18.91
N VAL A 723 -6.71 -27.88 -19.59
CA VAL A 723 -6.21 -26.52 -19.36
C VAL A 723 -7.09 -25.83 -18.33
N ASP A 724 -6.48 -25.45 -17.21
CA ASP A 724 -7.12 -24.60 -16.21
C ASP A 724 -6.96 -23.13 -16.56
N LEU A 725 -8.04 -22.38 -16.44
CA LEU A 725 -8.10 -20.94 -16.64
C LEU A 725 -8.43 -20.24 -15.32
N VAL A 726 -7.52 -19.42 -14.81
CA VAL A 726 -7.78 -18.53 -13.69
C VAL A 726 -8.65 -17.38 -14.16
N VAL A 727 -9.83 -17.24 -13.57
CA VAL A 727 -10.74 -16.13 -13.80
C VAL A 727 -10.36 -14.99 -12.85
N THR A 728 -10.29 -13.77 -13.38
CA THR A 728 -10.07 -12.55 -12.60
C THR A 728 -11.08 -11.48 -12.98
N GLY A 729 -11.29 -10.50 -12.08
CA GLY A 729 -11.89 -9.23 -12.47
C GLY A 729 -11.11 -8.52 -13.58
N GLY A 730 -11.76 -7.58 -14.26
CA GLY A 730 -11.22 -6.85 -15.40
C GLY A 730 -9.94 -6.06 -15.11
N ARG A 731 -9.30 -5.62 -16.18
CA ARG A 731 -8.01 -4.92 -16.14
C ARG A 731 -8.23 -3.48 -15.66
N GLU A 732 -7.46 -3.05 -14.65
CA GLU A 732 -7.58 -1.73 -14.00
C GLU A 732 -8.80 -1.60 -13.08
N GLY A 733 -8.64 -0.96 -11.91
CA GLY A 733 -9.68 -0.91 -10.86
C GLY A 733 -11.01 -0.23 -11.26
N THR A 734 -11.06 0.36 -12.46
CA THR A 734 -12.19 1.05 -13.08
C THR A 734 -13.00 0.17 -14.03
N ARG A 735 -12.48 -0.96 -14.56
CA ARG A 735 -13.18 -1.82 -15.52
C ARG A 735 -13.77 -3.07 -14.88
N ARG A 736 -14.65 -2.86 -13.91
CA ARG A 736 -15.27 -3.95 -13.15
C ARG A 736 -16.30 -4.77 -13.95
N GLU A 737 -16.69 -4.27 -15.12
CA GLU A 737 -17.64 -4.86 -16.07
C GLU A 737 -17.10 -6.03 -16.91
N GLU A 738 -15.78 -6.21 -16.96
CA GLU A 738 -15.08 -7.24 -17.75
C GLU A 738 -14.56 -8.37 -16.83
N LEU A 739 -14.61 -9.62 -17.30
CA LEU A 739 -13.95 -10.77 -16.68
C LEU A 739 -12.86 -11.28 -17.63
N CYS A 740 -11.72 -11.66 -17.06
CA CYS A 740 -10.55 -12.12 -17.81
C CYS A 740 -10.21 -13.56 -17.43
N CYS A 741 -9.88 -14.40 -18.43
CA CYS A 741 -9.45 -15.77 -18.22
C CYS A 741 -7.98 -15.97 -18.62
N TYR A 742 -7.14 -16.29 -17.63
CA TYR A 742 -5.70 -16.50 -17.77
C TYR A 742 -5.36 -17.97 -17.70
N SER A 743 -4.47 -18.45 -18.57
CA SER A 743 -3.93 -19.81 -18.48
C SER A 743 -3.21 -20.02 -17.15
N ALA A 744 -3.57 -21.06 -16.41
CA ALA A 744 -2.94 -21.39 -15.14
C ALA A 744 -1.48 -21.85 -15.27
N ASP A 745 -1.06 -22.27 -16.47
CA ASP A 745 0.30 -22.76 -16.73
C ASP A 745 1.33 -21.64 -16.86
N ASP A 746 0.92 -20.48 -17.40
CA ASP A 746 1.82 -19.42 -17.81
C ASP A 746 1.28 -17.99 -17.60
N ASP A 747 0.14 -17.83 -16.91
CA ASP A 747 -0.53 -16.55 -16.63
C ASP A 747 -0.81 -15.71 -17.90
N THR A 748 -0.97 -16.35 -19.06
CA THR A 748 -1.28 -15.64 -20.32
C THR A 748 -2.79 -15.49 -20.51
N LEU A 749 -3.24 -14.25 -20.80
CA LEU A 749 -4.66 -13.98 -21.08
C LEU A 749 -5.10 -14.75 -22.34
N GLN A 750 -6.15 -15.56 -22.19
CA GLN A 750 -6.75 -16.33 -23.29
C GLN A 750 -7.97 -15.61 -23.88
N TRP A 751 -8.89 -15.11 -23.06
CA TRP A 751 -10.06 -14.36 -23.53
C TRP A 751 -10.70 -13.49 -22.43
N GLU A 752 -11.60 -12.60 -22.86
CA GLU A 752 -12.31 -11.60 -22.06
C GLU A 752 -13.81 -11.69 -22.36
N VAL A 753 -14.67 -11.46 -21.37
CA VAL A 753 -16.15 -11.41 -21.50
C VAL A 753 -16.74 -10.26 -20.70
N LEU A 754 -17.94 -9.83 -21.07
CA LEU A 754 -18.71 -8.83 -20.33
C LEU A 754 -19.71 -9.50 -19.40
N THR A 755 -19.82 -9.02 -18.16
CA THR A 755 -20.86 -9.50 -17.23
C THR A 755 -21.80 -8.40 -16.76
N ALA A 756 -21.49 -7.14 -17.09
CA ALA A 756 -22.31 -5.98 -16.78
C ALA A 756 -23.53 -5.87 -17.72
N PRO A 757 -24.69 -5.37 -17.25
CA PRO A 757 -25.79 -4.95 -18.12
C PRO A 757 -25.42 -3.72 -18.96
N ALA A 758 -26.16 -3.46 -20.03
CA ALA A 758 -25.83 -2.44 -21.05
C ALA A 758 -25.55 -1.02 -20.49
N PRO A 759 -26.32 -0.47 -19.52
CA PRO A 759 -26.07 0.87 -18.98
C PRO A 759 -24.74 1.02 -18.24
N LEU A 760 -24.10 -0.09 -17.85
CA LEU A 760 -22.85 -0.10 -17.09
C LEU A 760 -21.63 -0.46 -17.95
N ARG A 761 -21.78 -0.48 -19.28
CA ARG A 761 -20.70 -0.82 -20.23
C ARG A 761 -20.03 0.41 -20.86
N GLU A 762 -20.15 1.59 -20.25
CA GLU A 762 -19.67 2.86 -20.83
C GLU A 762 -18.16 2.85 -21.17
N TRP A 763 -17.37 2.02 -20.50
CA TRP A 763 -15.91 1.96 -20.62
C TRP A 763 -15.40 0.65 -21.25
N SER A 764 -16.33 -0.25 -21.59
CA SER A 764 -16.06 -1.57 -22.15
C SER A 764 -15.57 -1.47 -23.59
N LYS A 765 -14.69 -2.39 -23.98
CA LYS A 765 -14.41 -2.59 -25.40
C LYS A 765 -15.63 -3.25 -26.06
N GLY A 766 -16.34 -2.54 -26.93
CA GLY A 766 -17.47 -3.12 -27.66
C GLY A 766 -17.09 -4.41 -28.42
N GLY A 767 -18.02 -5.37 -28.49
CA GLY A 767 -17.88 -6.62 -29.25
C GLY A 767 -17.45 -7.87 -28.46
N LEU A 768 -17.35 -7.78 -27.12
CA LEU A 768 -17.12 -8.95 -26.26
C LEU A 768 -18.42 -9.75 -26.01
N PRO A 769 -18.35 -11.08 -25.84
CA PRO A 769 -19.49 -11.90 -25.46
C PRO A 769 -20.08 -11.50 -24.11
N PHE A 770 -21.41 -11.46 -24.01
CA PHE A 770 -22.12 -11.16 -22.77
C PHE A 770 -22.45 -12.43 -21.99
N TYR A 771 -21.97 -12.49 -20.75
CA TYR A 771 -22.06 -13.61 -19.84
C TYR A 771 -22.88 -13.25 -18.61
N PRO A 772 -23.45 -14.26 -17.91
CA PRO A 772 -23.99 -14.04 -16.58
C PRO A 772 -22.88 -13.67 -15.59
N PRO A 773 -23.21 -13.10 -14.42
CA PRO A 773 -22.25 -12.88 -13.34
C PRO A 773 -21.50 -14.17 -12.99
N VAL A 774 -20.24 -14.04 -12.58
CA VAL A 774 -19.32 -15.18 -12.41
C VAL A 774 -19.82 -16.25 -11.42
N GLY A 775 -20.60 -15.88 -10.40
CA GLY A 775 -21.24 -16.85 -9.49
C GLY A 775 -22.27 -17.76 -10.17
N PHE A 776 -22.76 -17.41 -11.35
CA PHE A 776 -23.67 -18.23 -12.16
C PHE A 776 -22.94 -19.00 -13.27
N TRP A 777 -21.61 -18.93 -13.34
CA TRP A 777 -20.84 -19.74 -14.29
C TRP A 777 -20.88 -21.24 -13.95
N HIS A 778 -21.38 -21.59 -12.77
CA HIS A 778 -21.74 -22.97 -12.40
C HIS A 778 -22.79 -23.59 -13.34
N PHE A 779 -23.59 -22.79 -14.03
CA PHE A 779 -24.64 -23.27 -14.96
C PHE A 779 -24.21 -23.22 -16.43
N LEU A 780 -22.93 -22.93 -16.72
CA LEU A 780 -22.42 -22.95 -18.08
C LEU A 780 -22.13 -24.37 -18.53
N GLU A 781 -22.58 -24.71 -19.74
CA GLU A 781 -22.34 -25.97 -20.42
C GLU A 781 -21.80 -25.72 -21.84
N LEU A 782 -21.26 -26.77 -22.47
CA LEU A 782 -20.86 -26.70 -23.87
C LEU A 782 -22.11 -26.61 -24.75
N ARG A 783 -22.21 -25.53 -25.54
CA ARG A 783 -23.33 -25.34 -26.49
C ARG A 783 -23.38 -26.42 -27.57
N ASP A 784 -22.20 -26.86 -28.02
CA ASP A 784 -22.07 -27.98 -28.94
C ASP A 784 -20.77 -28.79 -28.67
N PRO A 785 -20.87 -29.92 -27.94
CA PRO A 785 -19.72 -30.77 -27.63
C PRO A 785 -18.99 -31.31 -28.87
N ALA A 786 -19.67 -31.41 -30.03
CA ALA A 786 -19.04 -31.90 -31.26
C ALA A 786 -18.10 -30.86 -31.87
N SER A 787 -18.55 -29.61 -32.03
CA SER A 787 -17.71 -28.50 -32.50
C SER A 787 -16.50 -28.32 -31.59
N SER A 788 -16.70 -28.31 -30.27
CA SER A 788 -15.62 -28.15 -29.30
C SER A 788 -14.53 -29.21 -29.45
N ARG A 789 -14.90 -30.49 -29.60
CA ARG A 789 -13.93 -31.58 -29.79
C ARG A 789 -13.04 -31.36 -31.01
N VAL A 790 -13.64 -30.97 -32.14
CA VAL A 790 -12.91 -30.69 -33.38
C VAL A 790 -11.93 -29.54 -33.21
N LEU A 791 -12.30 -28.48 -32.48
CA LEU A 791 -11.40 -27.36 -32.19
C LEU A 791 -10.21 -27.78 -31.31
N ARG A 792 -10.39 -28.71 -30.37
CA ARG A 792 -9.28 -29.27 -29.56
C ARG A 792 -8.28 -30.07 -30.38
N GLU A 793 -8.74 -30.73 -31.43
CA GLU A 793 -7.91 -31.56 -32.32
C GLU A 793 -7.28 -30.76 -33.47
N ALA A 794 -7.68 -29.50 -33.68
CA ALA A 794 -7.17 -28.65 -34.76
C ALA A 794 -5.63 -28.60 -34.77
N ASP A 795 -5.02 -28.58 -35.95
CA ASP A 795 -3.56 -28.54 -36.13
C ASP A 795 -3.06 -27.21 -36.76
N ALA A 796 -1.73 -27.08 -36.86
CA ALA A 796 -1.10 -25.87 -37.40
C ALA A 796 -1.39 -25.65 -38.90
N GLY A 797 -1.61 -26.71 -39.67
CA GLY A 797 -1.96 -26.63 -41.09
C GLY A 797 -3.39 -26.11 -41.28
N GLN A 798 -4.33 -26.59 -40.47
CA GLN A 798 -5.70 -26.09 -40.45
C GLN A 798 -5.76 -24.63 -39.98
N ALA A 799 -5.03 -24.27 -38.92
CA ALA A 799 -4.94 -22.89 -38.46
C ALA A 799 -4.34 -21.96 -39.54
N ARG A 800 -3.32 -22.41 -40.27
CA ARG A 800 -2.75 -21.68 -41.41
C ARG A 800 -3.77 -21.49 -42.53
N ALA A 801 -4.49 -22.55 -42.90
CA ALA A 801 -5.51 -22.48 -43.95
C ALA A 801 -6.60 -21.45 -43.62
N LEU A 802 -7.05 -21.39 -42.36
CA LEU A 802 -8.03 -20.39 -41.91
C LEU A 802 -7.50 -18.95 -42.05
N LEU A 803 -6.23 -18.71 -41.70
CA LEU A 803 -5.59 -17.39 -41.84
C LEU A 803 -5.46 -16.97 -43.31
N ASP A 804 -4.98 -17.89 -44.16
CA ASP A 804 -4.79 -17.63 -45.59
C ASP A 804 -6.16 -17.37 -46.27
N ALA A 805 -7.19 -18.11 -45.87
CA ALA A 805 -8.55 -17.91 -46.36
C ALA A 805 -9.13 -16.53 -45.96
N HIS A 806 -8.91 -16.09 -44.72
CA HIS A 806 -9.32 -14.74 -44.30
C HIS A 806 -8.55 -13.64 -45.03
N LEU A 807 -7.27 -13.84 -45.33
CA LEU A 807 -6.47 -12.89 -46.11
C LEU A 807 -6.96 -12.77 -47.56
N ALA A 808 -7.45 -13.86 -48.15
CA ALA A 808 -7.97 -13.90 -49.52
C ALA A 808 -9.41 -13.35 -49.62
N ASP A 809 -10.32 -13.89 -48.81
CA ASP A 809 -11.78 -13.72 -48.99
C ASP A 809 -12.50 -13.21 -47.72
N GLY A 810 -11.78 -12.83 -46.67
CA GLY A 810 -12.37 -12.38 -45.41
C GLY A 810 -13.15 -13.48 -44.67
N ASP A 811 -14.20 -13.09 -43.94
CA ASP A 811 -14.96 -13.99 -43.07
C ASP A 811 -15.63 -15.14 -43.83
N GLU A 812 -16.10 -14.90 -45.06
CA GLU A 812 -16.68 -15.94 -45.92
C GLU A 812 -15.65 -17.02 -46.31
N GLY A 813 -14.40 -16.62 -46.51
CA GLY A 813 -13.29 -17.55 -46.74
C GLY A 813 -13.09 -18.49 -45.55
N VAL A 814 -13.09 -17.94 -44.34
CA VAL A 814 -12.95 -18.73 -43.09
C VAL A 814 -14.07 -19.75 -42.96
N LEU A 815 -15.32 -19.34 -43.20
CA LEU A 815 -16.48 -20.23 -43.11
C LEU A 815 -16.40 -21.39 -44.12
N ARG A 816 -15.95 -21.12 -45.35
CA ARG A 816 -15.73 -22.15 -46.37
C ARG A 816 -14.63 -23.13 -45.96
N THR A 817 -13.51 -22.61 -45.46
CA THR A 817 -12.40 -23.44 -44.96
C THR A 817 -12.79 -24.27 -43.74
N LEU A 818 -13.69 -23.77 -42.88
CA LEU A 818 -14.27 -24.58 -41.80
C LEU A 818 -15.04 -25.78 -42.36
N ASP A 819 -15.84 -25.60 -43.40
CA ASP A 819 -16.60 -26.70 -44.01
C ASP A 819 -15.69 -27.72 -44.70
N GLU A 820 -14.57 -27.28 -45.29
CA GLU A 820 -13.62 -28.14 -46.00
C GLU A 820 -12.65 -28.88 -45.07
N HIS A 821 -12.12 -28.20 -44.06
CA HIS A 821 -11.00 -28.69 -43.24
C HIS A 821 -11.39 -29.03 -41.79
N LEU A 822 -12.53 -28.55 -41.30
CA LEU A 822 -13.03 -28.76 -39.93
C LEU A 822 -14.57 -29.00 -39.92
N PRO A 823 -15.09 -29.97 -40.72
CA PRO A 823 -16.53 -30.10 -41.01
C PRO A 823 -17.43 -30.38 -39.79
N GLY A 824 -16.85 -30.76 -38.64
CA GLY A 824 -17.59 -30.96 -37.40
C GLY A 824 -17.84 -29.67 -36.59
N VAL A 825 -17.34 -28.51 -37.02
CA VAL A 825 -17.62 -27.20 -36.41
C VAL A 825 -18.89 -26.61 -37.03
N GLY A 826 -20.04 -27.14 -36.60
CA GLY A 826 -21.35 -26.80 -37.16
C GLY A 826 -22.13 -25.73 -36.40
N HIS A 827 -21.80 -25.50 -35.12
CA HIS A 827 -22.59 -24.61 -34.26
C HIS A 827 -22.32 -23.13 -34.55
N GLY A 828 -23.37 -22.35 -34.82
CA GLY A 828 -23.30 -20.96 -35.29
C GLY A 828 -22.41 -20.04 -34.45
N PRO A 829 -22.70 -19.84 -33.15
CA PRO A 829 -21.85 -19.06 -32.25
C PRO A 829 -20.39 -19.51 -32.23
N THR A 830 -20.14 -20.83 -32.23
CA THR A 830 -18.77 -21.36 -32.24
C THR A 830 -18.02 -20.98 -33.52
N ARG A 831 -18.71 -21.02 -34.68
CA ARG A 831 -18.15 -20.57 -35.97
C ARG A 831 -17.84 -19.07 -35.94
N GLU A 832 -18.73 -18.25 -35.39
CA GLU A 832 -18.49 -16.80 -35.20
C GLU A 832 -17.25 -16.55 -34.32
N GLY A 833 -17.09 -17.33 -33.24
CA GLY A 833 -15.91 -17.29 -32.38
C GLY A 833 -14.62 -17.59 -33.14
N VAL A 834 -14.62 -18.61 -34.00
CA VAL A 834 -13.47 -18.95 -34.85
C VAL A 834 -13.15 -17.81 -35.81
N VAL A 835 -14.16 -17.30 -36.54
CA VAL A 835 -13.99 -16.16 -37.47
C VAL A 835 -13.36 -14.97 -36.75
N ARG A 836 -13.86 -14.62 -35.56
CA ARG A 836 -13.32 -13.50 -34.77
C ARG A 836 -11.86 -13.72 -34.38
N ARG A 837 -11.47 -14.93 -33.92
CA ARG A 837 -10.07 -15.23 -33.57
C ARG A 837 -9.15 -15.22 -34.78
N VAL A 838 -9.63 -15.68 -35.92
CA VAL A 838 -8.88 -15.61 -37.19
C VAL A 838 -8.65 -14.15 -37.58
N ALA A 839 -9.70 -13.31 -37.56
CA ALA A 839 -9.60 -11.89 -37.86
C ALA A 839 -8.64 -11.14 -36.91
N GLU A 840 -8.72 -11.40 -35.61
CA GLU A 840 -7.79 -10.85 -34.61
C GLU A 840 -6.33 -11.26 -34.89
N THR A 841 -6.10 -12.52 -35.29
CA THR A 841 -4.78 -13.05 -35.63
C THR A 841 -4.24 -12.45 -36.92
N VAL A 842 -5.08 -12.24 -37.94
CA VAL A 842 -4.69 -11.49 -39.15
C VAL A 842 -4.35 -10.04 -38.82
N GLY A 843 -5.10 -9.42 -37.91
CA GLY A 843 -4.77 -8.09 -37.38
C GLY A 843 -3.43 -8.05 -36.65
N LEU A 844 -3.05 -9.13 -35.94
CA LEU A 844 -1.73 -9.29 -35.33
C LEU A 844 -0.63 -9.42 -36.40
N LEU A 845 -0.85 -10.25 -37.43
CA LEU A 845 0.08 -10.45 -38.54
C LEU A 845 0.39 -9.14 -39.26
N ARG A 846 -0.64 -8.39 -39.67
CA ARG A 846 -0.49 -7.10 -40.36
C ARG A 846 0.28 -6.07 -39.52
N ARG A 847 0.03 -6.03 -38.21
CA ARG A 847 0.76 -5.13 -37.28
C ARG A 847 2.22 -5.56 -37.15
N ARG A 848 2.51 -6.85 -37.13
CA ARG A 848 3.88 -7.37 -37.10
C ARG A 848 4.63 -7.00 -38.37
N GLU A 849 4.01 -7.15 -39.53
CA GLU A 849 4.59 -6.75 -40.83
C GLU A 849 4.87 -5.25 -40.88
N ALA A 850 3.92 -4.41 -40.43
CA ALA A 850 4.12 -2.98 -40.33
C ALA A 850 5.30 -2.60 -39.42
N LEU A 851 5.48 -3.32 -38.30
CA LEU A 851 6.61 -3.13 -37.41
C LEU A 851 7.94 -3.52 -38.07
N VAL A 852 7.99 -4.63 -38.83
CA VAL A 852 9.18 -5.03 -39.59
C VAL A 852 9.55 -3.94 -40.61
N GLU A 853 8.59 -3.43 -41.37
CA GLU A 853 8.83 -2.35 -42.35
C GLU A 853 9.32 -1.06 -41.68
N ARG A 854 8.78 -0.71 -40.50
CA ARG A 854 9.29 0.42 -39.73
C ARG A 854 10.74 0.20 -39.30
N VAL A 855 11.06 -0.97 -38.75
CA VAL A 855 12.43 -1.31 -38.31
C VAL A 855 13.41 -1.20 -39.48
N ARG A 856 13.03 -1.67 -40.68
CA ARG A 856 13.81 -1.50 -41.92
C ARG A 856 14.04 -0.03 -42.28
N ALA A 857 12.97 0.76 -42.26
CA ALA A 857 13.04 2.18 -42.59
C ALA A 857 13.95 2.96 -41.61
N ASP A 858 13.84 2.70 -40.31
CA ASP A 858 14.63 3.36 -39.27
C ASP A 858 16.13 3.00 -39.34
N ARG A 859 16.46 1.76 -39.74
CA ARG A 859 17.85 1.35 -40.02
C ARG A 859 18.43 2.03 -41.25
N ALA A 860 17.61 2.25 -42.28
CA ALA A 860 18.02 2.90 -43.52
C ALA A 860 18.15 4.43 -43.39
N ALA A 861 17.49 5.04 -42.42
CA ALA A 861 17.51 6.50 -42.21
C ALA A 861 18.89 6.97 -41.71
N PRO A 862 19.52 7.99 -42.34
CA PRO A 862 20.81 8.51 -41.91
C PRO A 862 20.75 9.04 -40.47
N GLN A 863 21.82 8.80 -39.70
CA GLN A 863 21.98 9.37 -38.36
C GLN A 863 22.03 10.89 -38.50
N SER A 864 20.97 11.60 -38.09
CA SER A 864 21.07 13.05 -37.89
C SER A 864 21.91 13.30 -36.63
N PRO A 865 22.86 14.26 -36.68
CA PRO A 865 23.80 14.50 -35.60
C PRO A 865 23.15 14.96 -34.30
#